data_AF-A0A2V5J3W5-F1
#
_entry.id   AF-A0A2V5J3W5-F1
#
_cell.length_a   1.000
_cell.length_b   1.000
_cell.length_c   1.000
_cell.angle_alpha   90.00
_cell.angle_beta   90.00
_cell.angle_gamma   90.00
#
_symmetry.space_group_name_H-M   'P 1'
#
loop_
_entity.id
_entity.type
_entity.pdbx_description
1 polymer ?
#
loop_
_entity_poly.entity_id
_entity_poly.type
_entity_poly.pdbx_seq_one_letter_code
_entity_poly.pdbx_strand_id
1 'polypeptide(L)'
;MNRAAISLLFIFSGSPVYALTPNQWQFRQTIEVPAPGLVQVNLSAETINIARPNLSDVRIVDAGEKELPFLIDQSMPRAESTVRPKDFHAEIIPVETRLLITTGTDLAIAGITLETPAGTNFVKSVRVEGSNDQKNWRTLTSGDPVFRMGNGAASLRVQFPEGKCQFLRVVVDDNRTEPLPWTGARLIIAGSPAPTEPVAVTIKSRDENPGMTRLGLDLGAANLRIASIRIGMSEPVFTRTVTVATPELSEEKLHEQTLSSAVLYRVDLNGKIEARLDIPIEKQVYGRELVLLIDNGDSPPLVVSEIRAERRMTRLLFFASAAGSYNLLSGNSQCVPPRYDLSQLGDQLRRAGAAEGRLSLPALNPYYDAAANLPQGFATGAKIDITPWKFRKPVQVTKAGAQQLELDPDVLARAMPNLRDLRVVSEEVQLPYLIERTSINRTVTLATGSANDSERPNVSRWQLKLPQAAIPITRITCATDSPLFERTFRIWEELTDERGDKYAGELAQATWRRVPNQPAGQLAAALERTPRSDTILIETDNGDNPPIELHDFRGYYPATRVIFTSTKSQPTALYYGNDEAAAPQYDAKLIAAQLLRSERMAAALGPEETLKSERVRETLNGSARYIFWGVLGIVVVALLVLISRLLPKA
;
A
#
# COMPACT_ATOMS: atom_id res chain seq x y z
N MET A 1 25.44 -37.43 26.70
CA MET A 1 26.90 -37.16 26.74
C MET A 1 27.51 -37.64 25.43
N ASN A 2 27.89 -36.70 24.58
CA ASN A 2 28.93 -36.83 23.54
C ASN A 2 29.17 -35.42 22.98
N ARG A 3 30.01 -34.65 23.68
CA ARG A 3 30.58 -33.41 23.13
C ARG A 3 31.64 -33.84 22.12
N ALA A 4 31.25 -34.05 20.87
CA ALA A 4 32.21 -34.15 19.78
C ALA A 4 32.81 -32.75 19.58
N ALA A 5 33.96 -32.52 20.20
CA ALA A 5 34.80 -31.36 19.93
C ALA A 5 35.34 -31.53 18.51
N ILE A 6 34.66 -30.91 17.55
CA ILE A 6 35.16 -30.79 16.18
C ILE A 6 36.21 -29.67 16.21
N SER A 7 37.48 -30.04 16.37
CA SER A 7 38.62 -29.14 16.16
C SER A 7 38.77 -28.90 14.66
N LEU A 8 38.07 -27.90 14.10
CA LEU A 8 38.40 -27.36 12.78
C LEU A 8 39.58 -26.38 12.95
N LEU A 9 40.77 -26.86 12.65
CA LEU A 9 41.97 -26.03 12.51
C LEU A 9 41.86 -25.28 11.17
N PHE A 10 41.33 -24.06 11.19
CA PHE A 10 41.23 -23.21 9.99
C PHE A 10 42.58 -22.54 9.72
N ILE A 11 43.27 -22.99 8.66
CA ILE A 11 44.38 -22.24 8.07
C ILE A 11 43.74 -21.15 7.20
N PHE A 12 43.53 -19.95 7.77
CA PHE A 12 43.26 -18.75 6.96
C PHE A 12 44.56 -18.35 6.25
N SER A 13 44.78 -18.90 5.06
CA SER A 13 45.83 -18.41 4.16
C SER A 13 45.50 -16.97 3.76
N GLY A 14 46.25 -16.03 4.35
CA GLY A 14 46.11 -14.60 4.13
C GLY A 14 46.37 -14.23 2.67
N SER A 15 45.30 -13.96 1.93
CA SER A 15 45.40 -13.02 0.81
C SER A 15 45.64 -11.62 1.39
N PRO A 16 46.38 -10.73 0.71
CA PRO A 16 46.57 -9.36 1.18
C PRO A 16 45.19 -8.70 1.33
N VAL A 17 44.76 -8.55 2.58
CA VAL A 17 43.60 -7.74 2.94
C VAL A 17 44.06 -6.31 2.71
N TYR A 18 43.56 -5.67 1.65
CA TYR A 18 43.65 -4.20 1.55
C TYR A 18 43.15 -3.65 2.87
N ALA A 19 43.99 -2.87 3.57
CA ALA A 19 43.60 -2.24 4.82
C ALA A 19 42.33 -1.44 4.55
N LEU A 20 41.22 -1.90 5.13
CA LEU A 20 39.95 -1.22 5.06
C LEU A 20 40.14 0.18 5.63
N THR A 21 39.67 1.22 4.94
CA THR A 21 39.70 2.60 5.41
C THR A 21 38.42 2.89 6.20
N PRO A 22 38.41 2.75 7.53
CA PRO A 22 37.16 2.75 8.29
C PRO A 22 36.45 4.11 8.26
N ASN A 23 37.19 5.20 7.96
CA ASN A 23 36.66 6.55 7.79
C ASN A 23 35.64 6.69 6.65
N GLN A 24 35.54 5.72 5.75
CA GLN A 24 34.54 5.72 4.68
C GLN A 24 33.16 5.22 5.14
N TRP A 25 33.06 4.61 6.32
CA TRP A 25 31.79 4.13 6.88
C TRP A 25 31.20 5.12 7.86
N GLN A 26 29.96 5.52 7.62
CA GLN A 26 29.26 6.53 8.43
C GLN A 26 28.97 6.05 9.85
N PHE A 27 28.72 4.76 10.04
CA PHE A 27 28.31 4.21 11.32
C PHE A 27 29.26 3.13 11.82
N ARG A 28 29.45 3.10 13.14
CA ARG A 28 30.21 2.09 13.87
C ARG A 28 29.37 1.57 15.04
N GLN A 29 29.37 0.26 15.23
CA GLN A 29 28.74 -0.42 16.36
C GLN A 29 29.73 -1.36 17.01
N THR A 30 29.68 -1.48 18.33
CA THR A 30 30.48 -2.43 19.08
C THR A 30 29.79 -3.80 19.12
N ILE A 31 30.54 -4.85 18.86
CA ILE A 31 30.17 -6.25 19.09
C ILE A 31 30.97 -6.73 20.29
N GLU A 32 30.29 -6.98 21.40
CA GLU A 32 30.88 -7.64 22.58
C GLU A 32 30.88 -9.14 22.37
N VAL A 33 32.08 -9.72 22.28
CA VAL A 33 32.30 -11.16 22.07
C VAL A 33 32.68 -11.84 23.39
N PRO A 34 31.89 -12.81 23.87
CA PRO A 34 32.10 -13.40 25.20
C PRO A 34 33.22 -14.44 25.26
N ALA A 35 33.56 -15.08 24.14
CA ALA A 35 34.55 -16.15 24.06
C ALA A 35 35.14 -16.25 22.63
N PRO A 36 36.39 -16.73 22.48
CA PRO A 36 36.93 -17.05 21.16
C PRO A 36 36.15 -18.19 20.49
N GLY A 37 36.12 -18.20 19.16
CA GLY A 37 35.45 -19.22 18.36
C GLY A 37 34.42 -18.64 17.39
N LEU A 38 33.47 -19.48 16.97
CA LEU A 38 32.36 -19.04 16.13
C LEU A 38 31.40 -18.18 16.94
N VAL A 39 31.11 -16.98 16.43
CA VAL A 39 30.20 -16.00 17.03
C VAL A 39 29.05 -15.76 16.07
N GLN A 40 27.83 -15.68 16.61
CA GLN A 40 26.65 -15.19 15.91
C GLN A 40 26.20 -13.86 16.50
N VAL A 41 25.81 -12.92 15.65
CA VAL A 41 25.29 -11.61 16.05
C VAL A 41 24.02 -11.32 15.27
N ASN A 42 22.92 -11.02 15.96
CA ASN A 42 21.68 -10.58 15.32
C ASN A 42 21.79 -9.10 14.92
N LEU A 43 21.47 -8.77 13.67
CA LEU A 43 21.39 -7.38 13.22
C LEU A 43 20.04 -6.80 13.63
N SER A 44 20.07 -5.76 14.46
CA SER A 44 18.87 -5.04 14.92
C SER A 44 18.18 -4.31 13.76
N ALA A 45 16.92 -3.91 13.95
CA ALA A 45 16.20 -3.14 12.93
C ALA A 45 16.90 -1.80 12.62
N GLU A 46 17.53 -1.18 13.63
CA GLU A 46 18.31 0.05 13.51
C GLU A 46 19.56 -0.13 12.64
N THR A 47 20.26 -1.26 12.74
CA THR A 47 21.39 -1.57 11.85
C THR A 47 20.93 -1.81 10.42
N ILE A 48 19.86 -2.59 10.22
CA ILE A 48 19.30 -2.87 8.90
C ILE A 48 18.79 -1.59 8.23
N ASN A 49 18.27 -0.65 9.02
CA ASN A 49 17.77 0.65 8.57
C ASN A 49 18.83 1.51 7.88
N ILE A 50 20.06 1.50 8.41
CA ILE A 50 21.18 2.36 7.94
C ILE A 50 22.07 1.66 6.92
N ALA A 51 22.06 0.33 6.87
CA ALA A 51 22.81 -0.46 5.90
C ALA A 51 22.13 -0.45 4.51
N ARG A 52 22.89 -0.85 3.48
CA ARG A 52 22.32 -1.11 2.15
C ARG A 52 21.36 -2.32 2.22
N PRO A 53 20.34 -2.40 1.35
CA PRO A 53 19.33 -3.46 1.40
C PRO A 53 19.87 -4.89 1.32
N ASN A 54 21.00 -5.07 0.63
CA ASN A 54 21.69 -6.34 0.46
C ASN A 54 22.88 -6.50 1.44
N LEU A 55 23.05 -5.57 2.39
CA LEU A 55 24.09 -5.55 3.40
C LEU A 55 25.52 -5.55 2.83
N SER A 56 25.69 -5.15 1.57
CA SER A 56 27.01 -5.16 0.91
C SER A 56 28.00 -4.16 1.49
N ASP A 57 27.50 -3.18 2.25
CA ASP A 57 28.30 -2.20 2.97
C ASP A 57 28.63 -2.60 4.40
N VAL A 58 28.20 -3.76 4.87
CA VAL A 58 28.54 -4.21 6.21
C VAL A 58 29.96 -4.76 6.25
N ARG A 59 30.72 -4.42 7.29
CA ARG A 59 32.07 -4.94 7.56
C ARG A 59 32.23 -5.25 9.04
N ILE A 60 32.95 -6.32 9.38
CA ILE A 60 33.38 -6.61 10.75
C ILE A 60 34.88 -6.40 10.81
N VAL A 61 35.36 -5.66 11.80
CA VAL A 61 36.79 -5.44 12.08
C VAL A 61 37.14 -5.78 13.53
N ASP A 62 38.36 -6.25 13.76
CA ASP A 62 38.88 -6.46 15.12
C ASP A 62 39.36 -5.15 15.76
N ALA A 63 39.92 -5.25 16.97
CA ALA A 63 40.51 -4.13 17.69
C ALA A 63 41.71 -3.47 16.96
N GLY A 64 42.33 -4.17 16.00
CA GLY A 64 43.40 -3.66 15.14
C GLY A 64 42.90 -3.12 13.80
N GLU A 65 41.58 -2.91 13.64
CA GLU A 65 40.93 -2.48 12.39
C GLU A 65 41.12 -3.45 11.21
N LYS A 66 41.47 -4.71 11.50
CA LYS A 66 41.59 -5.75 10.48
C LYS A 66 40.23 -6.36 10.20
N GLU A 67 39.85 -6.38 8.93
CA GLU A 67 38.60 -6.98 8.46
C GLU A 67 38.55 -8.50 8.71
N LEU A 68 37.42 -8.97 9.24
CA LEU A 68 37.14 -10.39 9.44
C LEU A 68 36.11 -10.90 8.42
N PRO A 69 36.34 -12.07 7.82
CA PRO A 69 35.34 -12.79 7.06
C PRO A 69 34.09 -13.12 7.89
N PHE A 70 32.91 -12.93 7.29
CA PHE A 70 31.64 -13.28 7.93
C PHE A 70 30.62 -13.83 6.91
N LEU A 71 29.68 -14.61 7.41
CA LEU A 71 28.54 -15.14 6.68
C LEU A 71 27.26 -14.42 7.09
N ILE A 72 26.45 -14.02 6.12
CA ILE A 72 25.10 -13.50 6.36
C ILE A 72 24.12 -14.69 6.41
N ASP A 73 23.46 -14.86 7.54
CA ASP A 73 22.41 -15.85 7.76
C ASP A 73 21.02 -15.21 7.79
N GLN A 74 20.28 -15.41 6.69
CA GLN A 74 18.87 -15.07 6.53
C GLN A 74 18.05 -16.36 6.39
N SER A 75 17.92 -17.09 7.49
CA SER A 75 17.16 -18.33 7.54
C SER A 75 15.69 -18.10 7.12
N MET A 76 15.21 -18.91 6.18
CA MET A 76 13.83 -18.90 5.70
C MET A 76 13.09 -20.13 6.24
N PRO A 77 11.78 -20.02 6.56
CA PRO A 77 11.02 -21.15 7.06
C PRO A 77 10.92 -22.21 5.95
N ARG A 78 10.90 -23.47 6.34
CA ARG A 78 10.44 -24.53 5.43
C ARG A 78 8.92 -24.53 5.49
N ALA A 79 8.28 -24.23 4.36
CA ALA A 79 6.83 -24.32 4.25
C ALA A 79 6.36 -25.73 4.64
N GLU A 80 5.19 -25.79 5.25
CA GLU A 80 4.47 -27.05 5.38
C GLU A 80 4.21 -27.65 4.00
N SER A 81 4.25 -28.97 3.92
CA SER A 81 3.86 -29.69 2.70
C SER A 81 2.60 -30.49 2.97
N THR A 82 1.94 -30.92 1.89
CA THR A 82 0.79 -31.81 2.00
C THR A 82 1.04 -33.10 1.26
N VAL A 83 0.58 -34.21 1.84
CA VAL A 83 0.60 -35.52 1.21
C VAL A 83 -0.80 -36.11 1.22
N ARG A 84 -1.13 -36.92 0.22
CA ARG A 84 -2.37 -37.69 0.23
C ARG A 84 -2.25 -38.84 1.23
N PRO A 85 -3.29 -39.11 2.02
CA PRO A 85 -3.34 -40.35 2.79
C PRO A 85 -3.37 -41.56 1.86
N LYS A 86 -2.95 -42.72 2.38
CA LYS A 86 -3.03 -44.00 1.66
C LYS A 86 -4.47 -44.40 1.36
N ASP A 87 -5.38 -44.14 2.29
CA ASP A 87 -6.79 -44.47 2.13
C ASP A 87 -7.69 -43.47 2.88
N PHE A 88 -8.92 -43.29 2.39
CA PHE A 88 -9.92 -42.39 2.93
C PHE A 88 -11.31 -43.00 2.76
N HIS A 89 -12.03 -43.16 3.88
CA HIS A 89 -13.39 -43.67 3.90
C HIS A 89 -14.30 -42.74 4.68
N ALA A 90 -15.43 -42.34 4.09
CA ALA A 90 -16.44 -41.51 4.73
C ALA A 90 -17.71 -42.33 4.96
N GLU A 91 -18.22 -42.31 6.18
CA GLU A 91 -19.44 -43.00 6.60
C GLU A 91 -20.39 -41.97 7.22
N ILE A 92 -21.57 -41.80 6.62
CA ILE A 92 -22.63 -40.94 7.16
C ILE A 92 -23.45 -41.76 8.14
N ILE A 93 -23.55 -41.27 9.37
CA ILE A 93 -24.26 -41.90 10.49
C ILE A 93 -25.32 -40.89 10.97
N PRO A 94 -26.42 -41.32 11.63
CA PRO A 94 -27.33 -40.37 12.25
C PRO A 94 -26.57 -39.39 13.15
N VAL A 95 -26.78 -38.09 12.92
CA VAL A 95 -26.19 -36.91 13.61
C VAL A 95 -24.68 -36.67 13.46
N GLU A 96 -23.93 -37.53 12.76
CA GLU A 96 -22.49 -37.31 12.51
C GLU A 96 -21.97 -37.99 11.23
N THR A 97 -20.92 -37.44 10.63
CA THR A 97 -20.15 -38.10 9.57
C THR A 97 -18.79 -38.52 10.10
N ARG A 98 -18.44 -39.80 9.96
CA ARG A 98 -17.13 -40.35 10.35
C ARG A 98 -16.22 -40.48 9.14
N LEU A 99 -15.03 -39.89 9.22
CA LEU A 99 -13.99 -40.00 8.21
C LEU A 99 -12.83 -40.82 8.78
N LEU A 100 -12.61 -42.01 8.23
CA LEU A 100 -11.48 -42.86 8.57
C LEU A 100 -10.36 -42.66 7.53
N ILE A 101 -9.17 -42.35 8.02
CA ILE A 101 -8.01 -41.99 7.18
C ILE A 101 -6.85 -42.91 7.54
N THR A 102 -6.36 -43.66 6.56
CA THR A 102 -5.10 -44.41 6.70
C THR A 102 -3.97 -43.54 6.18
N THR A 103 -3.05 -43.14 7.04
CA THR A 103 -2.07 -42.09 6.71
C THR A 103 -1.03 -42.56 5.70
N GLY A 104 -0.46 -43.75 5.92
CA GLY A 104 0.56 -44.35 5.06
C GLY A 104 1.88 -43.59 5.02
N THR A 105 2.19 -42.82 6.07
CA THR A 105 3.42 -42.03 6.18
C THR A 105 4.05 -42.16 7.56
N ASP A 106 5.37 -42.19 7.60
CA ASP A 106 6.16 -42.16 8.84
C ASP A 106 6.62 -40.74 9.23
N LEU A 107 6.21 -39.74 8.46
CA LEU A 107 6.45 -38.32 8.73
C LEU A 107 5.55 -37.83 9.87
N ALA A 108 6.00 -36.80 10.59
CA ALA A 108 5.17 -36.13 11.59
C ALA A 108 4.07 -35.30 10.90
N ILE A 109 2.83 -35.54 11.30
CA ILE A 109 1.64 -34.87 10.78
C ILE A 109 1.25 -33.77 11.77
N ALA A 110 1.11 -32.53 11.28
CA ALA A 110 0.74 -31.35 12.05
C ALA A 110 -0.76 -31.01 11.95
N GLY A 111 -1.48 -31.70 11.08
CA GLY A 111 -2.89 -31.44 10.84
C GLY A 111 -3.43 -32.19 9.63
N ILE A 112 -4.70 -31.93 9.31
CA ILE A 112 -5.35 -32.36 8.07
C ILE A 112 -6.05 -31.19 7.40
N THR A 113 -6.18 -31.25 6.07
CA THR A 113 -7.13 -30.44 5.31
C THR A 113 -8.18 -31.37 4.73
N LEU A 114 -9.45 -31.14 5.02
CA LEU A 114 -10.57 -31.92 4.49
C LEU A 114 -10.95 -31.42 3.09
N GLU A 115 -11.41 -32.33 2.23
CA GLU A 115 -11.85 -32.03 0.87
C GLU A 115 -13.36 -32.27 0.74
N THR A 116 -14.06 -31.30 0.13
CA THR A 116 -15.50 -31.33 -0.13
C THR A 116 -15.77 -30.55 -1.43
N PRO A 117 -16.83 -30.88 -2.20
CA PRO A 117 -17.15 -30.19 -3.44
C PRO A 117 -17.21 -28.66 -3.31
N ALA A 118 -16.81 -27.97 -4.38
CA ALA A 118 -16.87 -26.51 -4.42
C ALA A 118 -18.33 -26.00 -4.43
N GLY A 119 -18.59 -24.85 -3.80
CA GLY A 119 -19.87 -24.14 -3.88
C GLY A 119 -20.80 -24.26 -2.67
N THR A 120 -20.54 -25.18 -1.74
CA THR A 120 -21.39 -25.34 -0.54
C THR A 120 -20.92 -24.45 0.60
N ASN A 121 -21.80 -23.57 1.09
CA ASN A 121 -21.58 -22.82 2.32
C ASN A 121 -21.97 -23.68 3.53
N PHE A 122 -21.08 -23.79 4.51
CA PHE A 122 -21.36 -24.55 5.73
C PHE A 122 -20.45 -24.13 6.87
N VAL A 123 -20.87 -24.49 8.08
CA VAL A 123 -20.06 -24.46 9.29
C VAL A 123 -20.33 -25.75 10.05
N LYS A 124 -19.29 -26.53 10.32
CA LYS A 124 -19.35 -27.82 11.02
C LYS A 124 -18.32 -27.83 12.14
N SER A 125 -18.61 -28.55 13.22
CA SER A 125 -17.64 -28.82 14.29
C SER A 125 -16.99 -30.17 14.04
N VAL A 126 -15.69 -30.32 14.30
CA VAL A 126 -14.99 -31.60 14.14
C VAL A 126 -14.21 -32.01 15.39
N ARG A 127 -14.13 -33.33 15.59
CA ARG A 127 -13.22 -33.98 16.52
C ARG A 127 -12.26 -34.87 15.74
N VAL A 128 -10.97 -34.80 16.06
CA VAL A 128 -9.93 -35.62 15.43
C VAL A 128 -9.30 -36.52 16.47
N GLU A 129 -9.20 -37.80 16.14
CA GLU A 129 -8.59 -38.83 16.97
C GLU A 129 -7.49 -39.53 16.17
N GLY A 130 -6.42 -39.93 16.86
CA GLY A 130 -5.30 -40.66 16.27
C GLY A 130 -5.17 -42.06 16.85
N SER A 131 -4.73 -43.02 16.04
CA SER A 131 -4.46 -44.40 16.45
C SER A 131 -3.30 -45.00 15.67
N ASN A 132 -2.67 -46.02 16.24
CA ASN A 132 -1.67 -46.86 15.57
C ASN A 132 -2.18 -48.27 15.26
N ASP A 133 -3.33 -48.67 15.80
CA ASP A 133 -3.86 -50.05 15.74
C ASP A 133 -5.37 -50.13 15.44
N GLN A 134 -6.03 -48.98 15.20
CA GLN A 134 -7.48 -48.81 15.05
C GLN A 134 -8.34 -49.23 16.26
N LYS A 135 -7.73 -49.65 17.37
CA LYS A 135 -8.41 -50.09 18.59
C LYS A 135 -8.32 -49.02 19.68
N ASN A 136 -7.12 -48.51 19.90
CA ASN A 136 -6.83 -47.48 20.88
C ASN A 136 -6.79 -46.12 20.18
N TRP A 137 -7.79 -45.29 20.46
CA TRP A 137 -7.95 -43.95 19.90
C TRP A 137 -7.66 -42.89 20.95
N ARG A 138 -6.78 -41.94 20.63
CA ARG A 138 -6.53 -40.75 21.45
C ARG A 138 -7.13 -39.53 20.78
N THR A 139 -7.87 -38.70 21.51
CA THR A 139 -8.32 -37.40 21.00
C THR A 139 -7.11 -36.49 20.81
N LEU A 140 -6.94 -35.99 19.58
CA LEU A 140 -5.89 -35.03 19.22
C LEU A 140 -6.41 -33.60 19.34
N THR A 141 -7.65 -33.38 18.91
CA THR A 141 -8.38 -32.12 19.09
C THR A 141 -9.89 -32.35 19.01
N SER A 142 -10.69 -31.43 19.53
CA SER A 142 -12.15 -31.55 19.56
C SER A 142 -12.83 -30.18 19.49
N GLY A 143 -13.91 -30.08 18.72
CA GLY A 143 -14.73 -28.89 18.59
C GLY A 143 -14.24 -27.87 17.56
N ASP A 144 -13.20 -28.18 16.78
CA ASP A 144 -12.66 -27.23 15.81
C ASP A 144 -13.69 -26.95 14.71
N PRO A 145 -13.94 -25.68 14.37
CA PRO A 145 -14.85 -25.37 13.28
C PRO A 145 -14.14 -25.58 11.94
N VAL A 146 -14.80 -26.32 11.05
CA VAL A 146 -14.48 -26.36 9.63
C VAL A 146 -15.61 -25.74 8.84
N PHE A 147 -15.28 -24.84 7.92
CA PHE A 147 -16.29 -24.03 7.27
C PHE A 147 -15.87 -23.51 5.90
N ARG A 148 -16.88 -23.12 5.14
CA ARG A 148 -16.76 -22.33 3.91
C ARG A 148 -17.92 -21.34 3.86
N MET A 149 -17.61 -20.08 3.58
CA MET A 149 -18.58 -18.99 3.48
C MET A 149 -18.52 -18.35 2.09
N GLY A 150 -19.64 -17.79 1.64
CA GLY A 150 -19.78 -17.20 0.30
C GLY A 150 -18.94 -15.94 0.09
N ASN A 151 -18.41 -15.35 1.17
CA ASN A 151 -17.54 -14.18 1.16
C ASN A 151 -16.04 -14.53 1.03
N GLY A 152 -15.71 -15.79 0.74
CA GLY A 152 -14.34 -16.27 0.56
C GLY A 152 -13.63 -16.74 1.83
N ALA A 153 -14.20 -16.54 3.03
CA ALA A 153 -13.66 -17.14 4.25
C ALA A 153 -13.89 -18.66 4.25
N ALA A 154 -12.81 -19.41 4.45
CA ALA A 154 -12.87 -20.85 4.57
C ALA A 154 -11.74 -21.35 5.46
N SER A 155 -12.07 -22.30 6.33
CA SER A 155 -11.09 -23.12 7.04
C SER A 155 -11.54 -24.57 6.91
N LEU A 156 -10.91 -25.32 6.01
CA LEU A 156 -11.07 -26.79 5.92
C LEU A 156 -9.93 -27.52 6.64
N ARG A 157 -9.10 -26.74 7.34
CA ARG A 157 -7.89 -27.19 7.98
C ARG A 157 -8.18 -27.43 9.46
N VAL A 158 -7.65 -28.53 9.98
CA VAL A 158 -7.71 -28.88 11.40
C VAL A 158 -6.28 -29.14 11.84
N GLN A 159 -5.76 -28.29 12.71
CA GLN A 159 -4.43 -28.46 13.30
C GLN A 159 -4.51 -29.25 14.60
N PHE A 160 -3.48 -30.01 14.90
CA PHE A 160 -3.34 -30.78 16.14
C PHE A 160 -1.86 -30.99 16.48
N PRO A 161 -1.50 -31.39 17.72
CA PRO A 161 -0.11 -31.59 18.10
C PRO A 161 0.65 -32.52 17.13
N GLU A 162 1.82 -32.08 16.68
CA GLU A 162 2.61 -32.80 15.69
C GLU A 162 2.96 -34.21 16.17
N GLY A 163 2.71 -35.21 15.33
CA GLY A 163 3.00 -36.58 15.70
C GLY A 163 2.87 -37.58 14.57
N LYS A 164 3.35 -38.79 14.81
CA LYS A 164 3.16 -39.94 13.92
C LYS A 164 1.87 -40.67 14.32
N CYS A 165 1.01 -40.95 13.35
CA CYS A 165 -0.23 -41.72 13.53
C CYS A 165 -0.44 -42.55 12.27
N GLN A 166 -0.75 -43.84 12.41
CA GLN A 166 -1.06 -44.71 11.27
C GLN A 166 -2.52 -44.52 10.79
N PHE A 167 -3.40 -44.14 11.71
CA PHE A 167 -4.82 -43.91 11.45
C PHE A 167 -5.28 -42.61 12.10
N LEU A 168 -6.15 -41.89 11.38
CA LEU A 168 -6.90 -40.76 11.91
C LEU A 168 -8.39 -41.03 11.75
N ARG A 169 -9.18 -40.62 12.75
CA ARG A 169 -10.64 -40.63 12.71
C ARG A 169 -11.12 -39.21 12.94
N VAL A 170 -11.84 -38.67 11.98
CA VAL A 170 -12.49 -37.36 12.08
C VAL A 170 -13.97 -37.59 12.26
N VAL A 171 -14.56 -36.98 13.28
CA VAL A 171 -16.00 -36.99 13.51
C VAL A 171 -16.52 -35.59 13.25
N VAL A 172 -17.36 -35.45 12.24
CA VAL A 172 -18.00 -34.19 11.82
C VAL A 172 -19.40 -34.16 12.42
N ASP A 173 -19.73 -33.09 13.15
CA ASP A 173 -21.04 -32.89 13.76
C ASP A 173 -22.08 -32.46 12.70
N ASP A 174 -23.07 -33.33 12.47
CA ASP A 174 -24.19 -33.12 11.55
C ASP A 174 -25.52 -32.93 12.29
N ASN A 175 -25.50 -32.69 13.60
CA ASN A 175 -26.72 -32.60 14.41
C ASN A 175 -27.54 -31.33 14.11
N ARG A 176 -26.90 -30.28 13.57
CA ARG A 176 -27.53 -28.97 13.31
C ARG A 176 -27.69 -28.62 11.84
N THR A 177 -27.01 -29.32 10.97
CA THR A 177 -26.94 -29.04 9.53
C THR A 177 -26.82 -30.36 8.79
N GLU A 178 -27.41 -30.45 7.60
CA GLU A 178 -27.39 -31.70 6.82
C GLU A 178 -25.96 -32.22 6.56
N PRO A 179 -25.76 -33.55 6.51
CA PRO A 179 -24.48 -34.15 6.18
C PRO A 179 -23.93 -33.63 4.85
N LEU A 180 -22.61 -33.46 4.78
CA LEU A 180 -21.91 -32.98 3.60
C LEU A 180 -21.07 -34.10 2.97
N PRO A 181 -20.96 -34.14 1.63
CA PRO A 181 -20.04 -35.06 0.98
C PRO A 181 -18.59 -34.62 1.26
N TRP A 182 -17.88 -35.42 2.05
CA TRP A 182 -16.44 -35.32 2.25
C TRP A 182 -15.75 -36.29 1.28
N THR A 183 -14.99 -35.75 0.34
CA THR A 183 -14.43 -36.51 -0.79
C THR A 183 -12.97 -36.92 -0.58
N GLY A 184 -12.33 -36.41 0.47
CA GLY A 184 -10.93 -36.72 0.75
C GLY A 184 -10.33 -35.91 1.89
N ALA A 185 -9.04 -36.13 2.09
CA ALA A 185 -8.21 -35.34 2.99
C ALA A 185 -6.79 -35.19 2.44
N ARG A 186 -6.07 -34.21 2.98
CA ARG A 186 -4.63 -34.02 2.83
C ARG A 186 -4.00 -34.00 4.21
N LEU A 187 -2.95 -34.79 4.42
CA LEU A 187 -2.15 -34.75 5.64
C LEU A 187 -1.20 -33.56 5.53
N ILE A 188 -1.16 -32.72 6.56
CA ILE A 188 -0.23 -31.60 6.63
C ILE A 188 1.04 -32.09 7.32
N ILE A 189 2.14 -32.06 6.59
CA ILE A 189 3.46 -32.40 7.11
C ILE A 189 4.11 -31.14 7.66
N ALA A 190 4.63 -31.24 8.89
CA ALA A 190 5.23 -30.13 9.60
C ALA A 190 6.34 -29.45 8.79
N GLY A 191 6.25 -28.12 8.70
CA GLY A 191 7.33 -27.26 8.23
C GLY A 191 8.46 -27.15 9.24
N SER A 192 9.31 -26.15 9.06
CA SER A 192 10.22 -25.72 10.13
C SER A 192 10.18 -24.20 10.24
N PRO A 193 9.95 -23.64 11.44
CA PRO A 193 9.96 -22.20 11.60
C PRO A 193 11.36 -21.66 11.34
N ALA A 194 11.43 -20.41 10.89
CA ALA A 194 12.64 -19.62 10.94
C ALA A 194 12.46 -18.49 11.98
N PRO A 195 13.54 -18.06 12.63
CA PRO A 195 13.46 -17.08 13.70
C PRO A 195 12.91 -15.75 13.21
N THR A 196 12.03 -15.16 14.01
CA THR A 196 11.44 -13.85 13.79
C THR A 196 11.62 -12.97 15.01
N GLU A 197 11.51 -11.66 14.80
CA GLU A 197 11.56 -10.64 15.84
C GLU A 197 10.39 -9.67 15.63
N PRO A 198 9.70 -9.22 16.69
CA PRO A 198 8.64 -8.25 16.56
C PRO A 198 9.18 -6.90 16.07
N VAL A 199 8.37 -6.22 15.28
CA VAL A 199 8.59 -4.86 14.80
C VAL A 199 7.43 -4.00 15.29
N ALA A 200 7.76 -2.89 15.95
CA ALA A 200 6.76 -1.90 16.34
C ALA A 200 6.20 -1.23 15.07
N VAL A 201 4.89 -1.34 14.87
CA VAL A 201 4.19 -0.71 13.75
C VAL A 201 3.33 0.43 14.27
N THR A 202 3.48 1.62 13.68
CA THR A 202 2.65 2.78 14.01
C THR A 202 1.67 3.07 12.88
N ILE A 203 0.40 3.33 13.22
CA ILE A 203 -0.58 3.80 12.25
C ILE A 203 -0.38 5.31 12.08
N LYS A 204 0.18 5.72 10.93
CA LYS A 204 0.42 7.14 10.59
C LYS A 204 -0.83 7.83 10.05
N SER A 205 -1.70 7.09 9.39
CA SER A 205 -2.93 7.62 8.79
C SER A 205 -4.00 6.55 8.73
N ARG A 206 -5.25 6.99 8.86
CA ARG A 206 -6.45 6.19 8.67
C ARG A 206 -7.42 6.99 7.82
N ASP A 207 -7.76 6.47 6.67
CA ASP A 207 -8.68 7.09 5.72
C ASP A 207 -9.83 6.11 5.45
N GLU A 208 -11.06 6.57 5.70
CA GLU A 208 -12.26 5.80 5.37
C GLU A 208 -12.73 6.18 3.96
N ASN A 209 -12.37 5.36 2.99
CA ASN A 209 -12.85 5.44 1.63
C ASN A 209 -14.22 4.75 1.53
N PRO A 210 -15.06 5.07 0.52
CA PRO A 210 -16.33 4.39 0.40
C PRO A 210 -16.11 2.89 0.11
N GLY A 211 -16.56 2.04 1.04
CA GLY A 211 -16.39 0.59 1.01
C GLY A 211 -15.01 0.08 1.44
N MET A 212 -14.08 0.94 1.90
CA MET A 212 -12.70 0.52 2.19
C MET A 212 -12.08 1.35 3.32
N THR A 213 -11.45 0.69 4.28
CA THR A 213 -10.56 1.37 5.23
C THR A 213 -9.13 1.28 4.72
N ARG A 214 -8.44 2.42 4.62
CA ARG A 214 -7.01 2.48 4.29
C ARG A 214 -6.22 2.91 5.52
N LEU A 215 -5.18 2.14 5.87
CA LEU A 215 -4.24 2.46 6.93
C LEU A 215 -2.85 2.67 6.33
N GLY A 216 -2.23 3.82 6.60
CA GLY A 216 -0.80 4.03 6.35
C GLY A 216 0.00 3.61 7.58
N LEU A 217 0.92 2.67 7.41
CA LEU A 217 1.70 2.04 8.48
C LEU A 217 3.17 2.42 8.37
N ASP A 218 3.81 2.72 9.49
CA ASP A 218 5.26 2.90 9.60
C ASP A 218 5.86 1.71 10.35
N LEU A 219 6.83 1.05 9.71
CA LEU A 219 7.59 -0.07 10.27
C LEU A 219 8.71 0.38 11.21
N GLY A 220 8.95 1.69 11.34
CA GLY A 220 9.99 2.27 12.19
C GLY A 220 11.41 2.11 11.65
N ALA A 221 11.64 1.26 10.64
CA ALA A 221 12.91 1.03 9.97
C ALA A 221 12.72 0.65 8.48
N ALA A 222 13.69 1.01 7.65
CA ALA A 222 13.78 0.59 6.26
C ALA A 222 14.45 -0.79 6.11
N ASN A 223 14.37 -1.36 4.90
CA ASN A 223 15.04 -2.61 4.50
C ASN A 223 14.68 -3.83 5.37
N LEU A 224 13.50 -3.86 5.97
CA LEU A 224 13.08 -4.99 6.78
C LEU A 224 12.52 -6.12 5.90
N ARG A 225 12.94 -7.36 6.17
CA ARG A 225 12.27 -8.54 5.61
C ARG A 225 11.09 -8.93 6.49
N ILE A 226 9.89 -8.50 6.11
CA ILE A 226 8.68 -8.76 6.89
C ILE A 226 8.20 -10.19 6.63
N ALA A 227 8.05 -10.97 7.69
CA ALA A 227 7.49 -12.32 7.66
C ALA A 227 5.96 -12.26 7.59
N SER A 228 5.34 -11.55 8.52
CA SER A 228 3.89 -11.41 8.60
C SER A 228 3.47 -10.10 9.28
N ILE A 229 2.23 -9.70 9.03
CA ILE A 229 1.54 -8.61 9.74
C ILE A 229 0.30 -9.21 10.40
N ARG A 230 0.17 -9.02 11.72
CA ARG A 230 -1.01 -9.39 12.50
C ARG A 230 -1.85 -8.15 12.78
N ILE A 231 -3.16 -8.27 12.61
CA ILE A 231 -4.11 -7.20 12.92
C ILE A 231 -5.02 -7.63 14.08
N GLY A 232 -4.94 -6.91 15.19
CA GLY A 232 -5.86 -7.05 16.31
C GLY A 232 -7.16 -6.31 16.02
N MET A 233 -8.28 -7.02 16.17
CA MET A 233 -9.64 -6.52 15.93
C MET A 233 -10.55 -6.95 17.07
N SER A 234 -11.46 -6.05 17.48
CA SER A 234 -12.33 -6.24 18.64
C SER A 234 -13.62 -6.98 18.32
N GLU A 235 -14.04 -7.03 17.06
CA GLU A 235 -15.30 -7.62 16.63
C GLU A 235 -15.33 -9.15 16.87
N PRO A 236 -16.40 -9.70 17.45
CA PRO A 236 -16.46 -11.13 17.80
C PRO A 236 -16.53 -12.04 16.58
N VAL A 237 -17.18 -11.61 15.50
CA VAL A 237 -17.30 -12.36 14.24
C VAL A 237 -17.19 -11.39 13.08
N PHE A 238 -16.32 -11.69 12.11
CA PHE A 238 -16.18 -10.88 10.89
C PHE A 238 -15.50 -11.65 9.78
N THR A 239 -15.55 -11.10 8.57
CA THR A 239 -14.71 -11.49 7.45
C THR A 239 -14.38 -10.25 6.62
N ARG A 240 -13.10 -10.06 6.28
CA ARG A 240 -12.63 -8.98 5.42
C ARG A 240 -11.53 -9.47 4.49
N THR A 241 -11.59 -9.08 3.24
CA THR A 241 -10.43 -9.15 2.35
C THR A 241 -9.50 -8.00 2.67
N VAL A 242 -8.21 -8.27 2.76
CA VAL A 242 -7.18 -7.29 3.05
C VAL A 242 -6.08 -7.36 2.02
N THR A 243 -5.51 -6.21 1.69
CA THR A 243 -4.34 -6.08 0.81
C THR A 243 -3.28 -5.24 1.50
N VAL A 244 -2.05 -5.74 1.52
CA VAL A 244 -0.87 -5.00 1.98
C VAL A 244 -0.07 -4.61 0.76
N ALA A 245 0.26 -3.33 0.64
CA ALA A 245 1.03 -2.75 -0.44
C ALA A 245 2.19 -1.90 0.09
N THR A 246 3.16 -1.61 -0.76
CA THR A 246 4.25 -0.66 -0.48
C THR A 246 4.31 0.39 -1.58
N PRO A 247 4.72 1.63 -1.29
CA PRO A 247 4.94 2.62 -2.34
C PRO A 247 6.15 2.22 -3.20
N GLU A 248 5.95 2.06 -4.51
CA GLU A 248 6.98 1.72 -5.49
C GLU A 248 7.03 2.76 -6.60
N LEU A 249 8.24 3.11 -7.04
CA LEU A 249 8.45 4.07 -8.13
C LEU A 249 8.37 3.35 -9.48
N SER A 250 7.40 3.73 -10.31
CA SER A 250 7.29 3.33 -11.72
C SER A 250 7.04 4.56 -12.59
N GLU A 251 7.75 4.67 -13.72
CA GLU A 251 7.63 5.81 -14.65
C GLU A 251 7.64 7.18 -13.94
N GLU A 252 8.57 7.36 -12.98
CA GLU A 252 8.76 8.59 -12.18
C GLU A 252 7.59 8.95 -11.25
N LYS A 253 6.61 8.07 -11.10
CA LYS A 253 5.47 8.21 -10.19
C LYS A 253 5.47 7.11 -9.15
N LEU A 254 5.08 7.46 -7.94
CA LEU A 254 4.93 6.51 -6.85
C LEU A 254 3.51 5.95 -6.88
N HIS A 255 3.39 4.62 -6.94
CA HIS A 255 2.13 3.89 -6.83
C HIS A 255 2.21 2.82 -5.74
N GLU A 256 1.06 2.37 -5.26
CA GLU A 256 0.97 1.30 -4.27
C GLU A 256 1.10 -0.07 -4.98
N GLN A 257 2.22 -0.76 -4.79
CA GLN A 257 2.44 -2.12 -5.30
C GLN A 257 2.01 -3.15 -4.26
N THR A 258 1.10 -4.05 -4.62
CA THR A 258 0.64 -5.13 -3.74
C THR A 258 1.77 -6.09 -3.37
N LEU A 259 2.02 -6.22 -2.07
CA LEU A 259 2.92 -7.21 -1.49
C LEU A 259 2.20 -8.53 -1.23
N SER A 260 1.00 -8.47 -0.65
CA SER A 260 0.22 -9.64 -0.26
C SER A 260 -1.26 -9.31 -0.15
N SER A 261 -2.12 -10.31 -0.31
CA SER A 261 -3.54 -10.23 -0.05
C SER A 261 -3.99 -11.44 0.76
N ALA A 262 -4.94 -11.26 1.66
CA ALA A 262 -5.46 -12.32 2.52
C ALA A 262 -6.94 -12.09 2.84
N VAL A 263 -7.60 -13.12 3.36
CA VAL A 263 -8.92 -13.00 3.99
C VAL A 263 -8.72 -13.15 5.49
N LEU A 264 -9.05 -12.10 6.23
CA LEU A 264 -9.12 -12.13 7.68
C LEU A 264 -10.52 -12.53 8.11
N TYR A 265 -10.60 -13.37 9.13
CA TYR A 265 -11.88 -13.77 9.68
C TYR A 265 -11.77 -14.12 11.16
N ARG A 266 -12.91 -14.07 11.83
CA ARG A 266 -13.14 -14.67 13.15
C ARG A 266 -14.52 -15.31 13.12
N VAL A 267 -14.58 -16.58 13.51
CA VAL A 267 -15.81 -17.38 13.59
C VAL A 267 -15.88 -17.97 15.00
N ASP A 268 -17.03 -17.85 15.64
CA ASP A 268 -17.33 -18.51 16.90
C ASP A 268 -18.37 -19.62 16.63
N LEU A 269 -18.00 -20.86 16.95
CA LEU A 269 -18.91 -21.99 16.93
C LEU A 269 -18.94 -22.63 18.32
N ASN A 270 -20.06 -22.44 19.04
CA ASN A 270 -20.27 -23.00 20.39
C ASN A 270 -19.20 -22.61 21.43
N GLY A 271 -18.70 -21.37 21.37
CA GLY A 271 -17.66 -20.88 22.27
C GLY A 271 -16.24 -21.28 21.84
N LYS A 272 -16.10 -22.02 20.73
CA LYS A 272 -14.81 -22.30 20.11
C LYS A 272 -14.57 -21.31 18.96
N ILE A 273 -13.58 -20.45 19.17
CA ILE A 273 -13.20 -19.38 18.23
C ILE A 273 -12.10 -19.89 17.30
N GLU A 274 -12.34 -19.73 16.01
CA GLU A 274 -11.36 -19.94 14.94
C GLU A 274 -11.15 -18.61 14.21
N ALA A 275 -9.91 -18.18 14.08
CA ALA A 275 -9.59 -16.87 13.54
C ALA A 275 -8.32 -16.88 12.71
N ARG A 276 -8.32 -16.14 11.61
CA ARG A 276 -7.14 -15.80 10.84
C ARG A 276 -6.95 -14.30 10.87
N LEU A 277 -5.94 -13.87 11.62
CA LEU A 277 -5.61 -12.44 11.82
C LEU A 277 -4.24 -12.05 11.25
N ASP A 278 -3.50 -13.04 10.72
CA ASP A 278 -2.17 -12.87 10.16
C ASP A 278 -2.20 -12.82 8.63
N ILE A 279 -1.49 -11.84 8.09
CA ILE A 279 -1.23 -11.65 6.67
C ILE A 279 0.24 -12.05 6.42
N PRO A 280 0.51 -13.19 5.74
CA PRO A 280 1.88 -13.56 5.38
C PRO A 280 2.42 -12.61 4.32
N ILE A 281 3.64 -12.10 4.52
CA ILE A 281 4.31 -11.16 3.61
C ILE A 281 5.54 -11.81 2.98
N GLU A 282 6.43 -12.39 3.79
CA GLU A 282 7.71 -13.05 3.41
C GLU A 282 8.58 -12.29 2.38
N LYS A 283 8.50 -10.96 2.39
CA LYS A 283 9.13 -10.08 1.39
C LYS A 283 10.02 -9.03 2.04
N GLN A 284 11.04 -8.62 1.29
CA GLN A 284 11.87 -7.48 1.62
C GLN A 284 11.08 -6.19 1.36
N VAL A 285 10.92 -5.35 2.38
CA VAL A 285 10.34 -4.01 2.27
C VAL A 285 11.49 -3.00 2.29
N TYR A 286 11.73 -2.34 1.16
CA TYR A 286 12.86 -1.42 1.02
C TYR A 286 12.62 -0.06 1.69
N GLY A 287 11.38 0.43 1.66
CA GLY A 287 10.96 1.63 2.37
C GLY A 287 10.65 1.37 3.85
N ARG A 288 10.16 2.39 4.54
CA ARG A 288 9.66 2.27 5.93
C ARG A 288 8.14 2.12 6.01
N GLU A 289 7.45 2.47 4.93
CA GLU A 289 6.00 2.63 4.93
C GLU A 289 5.31 1.47 4.20
N LEU A 290 4.18 1.03 4.75
CA LEU A 290 3.24 0.11 4.12
C LEU A 290 1.86 0.74 4.06
N VAL A 291 1.05 0.27 3.11
CA VAL A 291 -0.36 0.59 2.99
C VAL A 291 -1.16 -0.67 3.22
N LEU A 292 -2.10 -0.63 4.14
CA LEU A 292 -3.04 -1.72 4.41
C LEU A 292 -4.44 -1.27 3.99
N LEU A 293 -5.04 -2.01 3.06
CA LEU A 293 -6.39 -1.80 2.56
C LEU A 293 -7.28 -2.92 3.13
N ILE A 294 -8.37 -2.54 3.79
CA ILE A 294 -9.39 -3.43 4.31
C ILE A 294 -10.65 -3.20 3.48
N ASP A 295 -11.06 -4.20 2.73
CA ASP A 295 -12.30 -4.17 1.94
C ASP A 295 -13.50 -4.41 2.86
N ASN A 296 -14.24 -3.34 3.12
CA ASN A 296 -15.41 -3.37 3.99
C ASN A 296 -16.69 -3.72 3.23
N GLY A 297 -16.72 -3.55 1.90
CA GLY A 297 -17.96 -3.58 1.12
C GLY A 297 -19.02 -2.69 1.74
N ASP A 298 -20.21 -3.25 1.97
CA ASP A 298 -21.34 -2.55 2.62
C ASP A 298 -21.32 -2.62 4.15
N SER A 299 -20.32 -3.29 4.74
CA SER A 299 -20.20 -3.41 6.19
C SER A 299 -19.50 -2.19 6.80
N PRO A 300 -19.73 -1.87 8.08
CA PRO A 300 -18.99 -0.81 8.75
C PRO A 300 -17.48 -1.12 8.83
N PRO A 301 -16.62 -0.09 8.86
CA PRO A 301 -15.20 -0.22 9.17
C PRO A 301 -14.94 -0.96 10.47
N LEU A 302 -13.90 -1.80 10.48
CA LEU A 302 -13.49 -2.53 11.69
C LEU A 302 -12.72 -1.64 12.68
N VAL A 303 -12.83 -1.96 13.96
CA VAL A 303 -12.08 -1.36 15.07
C VAL A 303 -10.75 -2.09 15.21
N VAL A 304 -9.72 -1.52 14.57
CA VAL A 304 -8.34 -2.01 14.68
C VAL A 304 -7.75 -1.59 16.04
N SER A 305 -7.51 -2.57 16.92
CA SER A 305 -6.96 -2.35 18.26
C SER A 305 -5.44 -2.30 18.27
N GLU A 306 -4.79 -3.08 17.40
CA GLU A 306 -3.34 -3.12 17.27
C GLU A 306 -2.91 -3.63 15.90
N ILE A 307 -1.69 -3.26 15.49
CA ILE A 307 -1.00 -3.87 14.35
C ILE A 307 0.40 -4.25 14.82
N ARG A 308 0.77 -5.50 14.57
CA ARG A 308 2.11 -6.03 14.87
C ARG A 308 2.72 -6.61 13.61
N ALA A 309 3.98 -6.34 13.36
CA ALA A 309 4.72 -7.02 12.30
C ALA A 309 5.80 -7.91 12.91
N GLU A 310 6.09 -9.01 12.24
CA GLU A 310 7.21 -9.90 12.55
C GLU A 310 8.21 -9.75 11.40
N ARG A 311 9.49 -9.47 11.71
CA ARG A 311 10.56 -9.49 10.71
C ARG A 311 11.38 -10.77 10.83
N ARG A 312 11.97 -11.21 9.71
CA ARG A 312 12.98 -12.26 9.69
C ARG A 312 14.27 -11.74 10.31
N MET A 313 14.81 -12.49 11.27
CA MET A 313 16.13 -12.18 11.83
C MET A 313 17.21 -12.29 10.75
N THR A 314 18.18 -11.39 10.78
CA THR A 314 19.39 -11.47 9.95
C THR A 314 20.58 -11.55 10.87
N ARG A 315 21.36 -12.63 10.77
CA ARG A 315 22.52 -12.87 11.63
C ARG A 315 23.81 -12.77 10.85
N LEU A 316 24.86 -12.28 11.50
CA LEU A 316 26.23 -12.39 11.01
C LEU A 316 26.94 -13.49 11.79
N LEU A 317 27.58 -14.41 11.09
CA LEU A 317 28.42 -15.44 11.68
C LEU A 317 29.87 -15.18 11.30
N PHE A 318 30.76 -15.07 12.29
CA PHE A 318 32.18 -14.84 12.07
C PHE A 318 33.01 -15.56 13.13
N PHE A 319 34.31 -15.73 12.88
CA PHE A 319 35.23 -16.34 13.84
C PHE A 319 36.00 -15.26 14.60
N ALA A 320 35.88 -15.25 15.91
CA ALA A 320 36.62 -14.37 16.80
C ALA A 320 37.85 -15.11 17.36
N SER A 321 39.05 -14.53 17.20
CA SER A 321 40.29 -15.12 17.71
C SER A 321 40.43 -15.01 19.23
N ALA A 322 39.78 -14.00 19.83
CA ALA A 322 39.74 -13.74 21.26
C ALA A 322 38.36 -13.20 21.69
N ALA A 323 38.05 -13.34 22.98
CA ALA A 323 36.97 -12.57 23.60
C ALA A 323 37.32 -11.07 23.60
N GLY A 324 36.31 -10.21 23.60
CA GLY A 324 36.49 -8.75 23.66
C GLY A 324 35.66 -7.99 22.64
N SER A 325 36.09 -6.76 22.35
CA SER A 325 35.36 -5.81 21.53
C SER A 325 35.77 -5.89 20.05
N TYR A 326 34.80 -6.07 19.18
CA TYR A 326 34.91 -6.00 17.73
C TYR A 326 34.00 -4.88 17.21
N ASN A 327 34.18 -4.44 15.97
CA ASN A 327 33.36 -3.37 15.42
C ASN A 327 32.63 -3.81 14.15
N LEU A 328 31.34 -3.47 14.06
CA LEU A 328 30.54 -3.52 12.85
C LEU A 328 30.51 -2.14 12.21
N LEU A 329 30.87 -2.04 10.94
CA LEU A 329 30.81 -0.80 10.16
C LEU A 329 29.66 -0.90 9.14
N SER A 330 28.93 0.20 8.95
CA SER A 330 27.85 0.31 7.95
C SER A 330 27.68 1.75 7.41
N GLY A 331 26.87 1.93 6.38
CA GLY A 331 26.55 3.25 5.81
C GLY A 331 27.53 3.72 4.72
N ASN A 332 28.26 2.82 4.07
CA ASN A 332 29.11 3.17 2.92
C ASN A 332 28.37 2.85 1.60
N SER A 333 27.86 3.88 0.93
CA SER A 333 27.10 3.71 -0.32
C SER A 333 27.97 3.31 -1.52
N GLN A 334 29.27 3.61 -1.49
CA GLN A 334 30.19 3.48 -2.62
C GLN A 334 31.05 2.21 -2.56
N CYS A 335 31.06 1.47 -1.45
CA CYS A 335 31.89 0.28 -1.34
C CYS A 335 31.39 -0.88 -2.21
N VAL A 336 32.35 -1.69 -2.68
CA VAL A 336 32.10 -2.97 -3.33
C VAL A 336 31.64 -4.00 -2.28
N PRO A 337 30.73 -4.94 -2.60
CA PRO A 337 30.37 -6.03 -1.68
C PRO A 337 31.60 -6.88 -1.28
N PRO A 338 31.72 -7.32 -0.02
CA PRO A 338 32.83 -8.17 0.39
C PRO A 338 32.67 -9.56 -0.22
N ARG A 339 33.80 -10.20 -0.56
CA ARG A 339 33.82 -11.56 -1.10
C ARG A 339 34.75 -12.41 -0.25
N TYR A 340 34.16 -13.23 0.62
CA TYR A 340 34.89 -14.19 1.44
C TYR A 340 34.69 -15.60 0.92
N ASP A 341 35.69 -16.45 1.10
CA ASP A 341 35.60 -17.88 0.79
C ASP A 341 34.90 -18.67 1.91
N LEU A 342 33.64 -18.29 2.20
CA LEU A 342 32.79 -18.93 3.22
C LEU A 342 31.57 -19.65 2.63
N SER A 343 31.38 -19.55 1.31
CA SER A 343 30.20 -20.09 0.64
C SER A 343 30.06 -21.61 0.79
N GLN A 344 31.17 -22.35 0.73
CA GLN A 344 31.20 -23.81 0.85
C GLN A 344 30.93 -24.30 2.29
N LEU A 345 31.07 -23.43 3.28
CA LEU A 345 30.93 -23.77 4.71
C LEU A 345 29.57 -23.32 5.29
N GLY A 346 28.70 -22.69 4.49
CA GLY A 346 27.50 -22.02 4.98
C GLY A 346 26.58 -22.89 5.84
N ASP A 347 26.29 -24.11 5.39
CA ASP A 347 25.43 -25.07 6.12
C ASP A 347 26.09 -25.59 7.39
N GLN A 348 27.41 -25.81 7.37
CA GLN A 348 28.15 -26.28 8.53
C GLN A 348 28.20 -25.20 9.61
N LEU A 349 28.48 -23.95 9.23
CA LEU A 349 28.53 -22.81 10.13
C LEU A 349 27.16 -22.53 10.79
N ARG A 350 26.06 -22.65 10.03
CA ARG A 350 24.69 -22.44 10.57
C ARG A 350 24.26 -23.51 11.58
N ARG A 351 24.79 -24.73 11.48
CA ARG A 351 24.49 -25.84 12.41
C ARG A 351 25.47 -25.93 13.58
N ALA A 352 26.63 -25.29 13.47
CA ALA A 352 27.62 -25.25 14.53
C ALA A 352 27.11 -24.41 15.71
N GLY A 353 27.47 -24.81 16.93
CA GLY A 353 27.21 -23.99 18.11
C GLY A 353 28.04 -22.71 18.05
N ALA A 354 27.38 -21.55 18.04
CA ALA A 354 28.02 -20.25 18.03
C ALA A 354 27.73 -19.50 19.35
N ALA A 355 28.74 -18.80 19.88
CA ALA A 355 28.54 -17.88 20.99
C ALA A 355 27.73 -16.67 20.52
N GLU A 356 26.83 -16.15 21.37
CA GLU A 356 26.02 -14.98 21.03
C GLU A 356 26.79 -13.69 21.36
N GLY A 357 27.14 -12.94 20.32
CA GLY A 357 27.73 -11.61 20.47
C GLY A 357 26.66 -10.54 20.64
N ARG A 358 26.92 -9.54 21.49
CA ARG A 358 25.98 -8.44 21.75
C ARG A 358 26.36 -7.23 20.90
N LEU A 359 25.45 -6.80 20.03
CA LEU A 359 25.63 -5.62 19.19
C LEU A 359 25.07 -4.37 19.89
N SER A 360 25.85 -3.30 19.97
CA SER A 360 25.40 -1.99 20.46
C SER A 360 24.43 -1.32 19.47
N LEU A 361 23.76 -0.24 19.85
CA LEU A 361 23.04 0.60 18.88
C LEU A 361 24.01 1.28 17.90
N PRO A 362 23.57 1.61 16.66
CA PRO A 362 24.35 2.42 15.73
C PRO A 362 24.80 3.75 16.30
N ALA A 363 26.09 4.03 16.23
CA ALA A 363 26.67 5.33 16.53
C ALA A 363 27.37 5.90 15.29
N LEU A 364 27.44 7.23 15.20
CA LEU A 364 28.21 7.90 14.14
C LEU A 364 29.68 7.56 14.33
N ASN A 365 30.36 7.16 13.27
CA ASN A 365 31.78 6.83 13.32
C ASN A 365 32.59 8.12 13.53
N PRO A 366 33.36 8.27 14.62
CA PRO A 366 34.14 9.48 14.89
C PRO A 366 35.18 9.81 13.80
N TYR A 367 35.59 8.80 13.04
CA TYR A 367 36.55 8.95 11.96
C TYR A 367 35.88 9.22 10.60
N TYR A 368 34.56 9.33 10.54
CA TYR A 368 33.84 9.47 9.26
C TYR A 368 34.21 10.76 8.52
N ASP A 369 34.67 10.61 7.27
CA ASP A 369 34.88 11.73 6.36
C ASP A 369 33.74 11.80 5.34
N ALA A 370 32.85 12.78 5.54
CA ALA A 370 31.70 13.01 4.66
C ALA A 370 32.13 13.48 3.26
N ALA A 371 33.24 14.23 3.13
CA ALA A 371 33.71 14.75 1.86
C ALA A 371 34.22 13.63 0.94
N ALA A 372 34.71 12.54 1.52
CA ALA A 372 35.15 11.35 0.78
C ALA A 372 33.98 10.51 0.19
N ASN A 373 32.73 10.72 0.64
CA ASN A 373 31.58 9.86 0.32
C ASN A 373 30.39 10.58 -0.35
N LEU A 374 30.44 11.90 -0.53
CA LEU A 374 29.39 12.69 -1.17
C LEU A 374 29.71 12.96 -2.65
N PRO A 375 28.83 12.60 -3.60
CA PRO A 375 28.83 13.21 -4.93
C PRO A 375 28.51 14.71 -4.79
N GLN A 376 29.42 15.59 -5.22
CA GLN A 376 29.14 17.03 -5.24
C GLN A 376 27.97 17.33 -6.21
N GLY A 377 27.01 18.16 -5.78
CA GLY A 377 25.95 18.70 -6.65
C GLY A 377 24.56 18.05 -6.57
N PHE A 378 24.36 17.02 -5.74
CA PHE A 378 23.09 16.27 -5.70
C PHE A 378 21.89 17.04 -5.12
N ALA A 379 22.13 18.16 -4.42
CA ALA A 379 21.13 18.90 -3.66
C ALA A 379 20.63 20.19 -4.34
N THR A 380 21.11 20.53 -5.53
CA THR A 380 20.75 21.77 -6.24
C THR A 380 20.06 21.40 -7.55
N GLY A 381 18.76 21.65 -7.63
CA GLY A 381 18.05 21.53 -8.90
C GLY A 381 18.40 22.66 -9.88
N ALA A 382 17.73 22.70 -11.03
CA ALA A 382 17.95 23.73 -12.04
C ALA A 382 17.28 25.06 -11.64
N LYS A 383 17.89 26.18 -12.04
CA LYS A 383 17.20 27.48 -12.00
C LYS A 383 15.96 27.42 -12.89
N ILE A 384 14.88 28.05 -12.44
CA ILE A 384 13.61 28.08 -13.16
C ILE A 384 13.16 29.52 -13.42
N ASP A 385 12.75 29.78 -14.66
CA ASP A 385 11.98 30.98 -14.96
C ASP A 385 10.53 30.80 -14.49
N ILE A 386 10.13 31.58 -13.49
CA ILE A 386 8.78 31.56 -12.91
C ILE A 386 7.79 32.46 -13.66
N THR A 387 8.26 33.28 -14.61
CA THR A 387 7.42 34.19 -15.40
C THR A 387 6.25 33.53 -16.14
N PRO A 388 6.37 32.32 -16.74
CA PRO A 388 5.24 31.71 -17.46
C PRO A 388 4.15 31.14 -16.54
N TRP A 389 4.39 31.05 -15.23
CA TRP A 389 3.48 30.41 -14.27
C TRP A 389 2.33 31.35 -13.85
N LYS A 390 1.11 30.81 -13.75
CA LYS A 390 -0.09 31.60 -13.44
C LYS A 390 -0.36 31.69 -11.94
N PHE A 391 -0.07 30.61 -11.21
CA PHE A 391 -0.41 30.47 -9.79
C PHE A 391 0.78 30.00 -8.96
N ARG A 392 0.80 30.43 -7.70
CA ARG A 392 1.76 30.01 -6.68
C ARG A 392 1.04 29.76 -5.36
N LYS A 393 1.47 28.74 -4.61
CA LYS A 393 1.12 28.56 -3.20
C LYS A 393 2.38 28.39 -2.36
N PRO A 394 2.58 29.16 -1.26
CA PRO A 394 3.70 28.94 -0.36
C PRO A 394 3.55 27.57 0.33
N VAL A 395 4.66 26.87 0.55
CA VAL A 395 4.69 25.57 1.21
C VAL A 395 5.24 25.72 2.62
N GLN A 396 4.44 25.31 3.61
CA GLN A 396 4.80 25.35 5.02
C GLN A 396 5.53 24.07 5.41
N VAL A 397 6.80 24.21 5.78
CA VAL A 397 7.68 23.11 6.21
C VAL A 397 7.98 23.26 7.70
N THR A 398 7.63 22.23 8.48
CA THR A 398 7.80 22.24 9.93
C THR A 398 9.23 21.89 10.38
N LYS A 399 9.89 20.97 9.67
CA LYS A 399 11.26 20.49 9.95
C LYS A 399 11.97 20.13 8.64
N ALA A 400 13.29 20.28 8.62
CA ALA A 400 14.12 19.86 7.48
C ALA A 400 14.04 18.33 7.27
N GLY A 401 14.18 17.89 6.02
CA GLY A 401 14.12 16.48 5.63
C GLY A 401 13.12 16.20 4.51
N ALA A 402 12.69 14.95 4.39
CA ALA A 402 11.69 14.52 3.42
C ALA A 402 10.30 15.05 3.78
N GLN A 403 9.70 15.79 2.86
CA GLN A 403 8.37 16.39 2.97
C GLN A 403 7.37 15.62 2.11
N GLN A 404 6.13 15.58 2.57
CA GLN A 404 4.98 15.07 1.85
C GLN A 404 3.89 16.15 1.83
N LEU A 405 3.58 16.67 0.65
CA LEU A 405 2.63 17.76 0.43
C LEU A 405 1.43 17.22 -0.35
N GLU A 406 0.23 17.28 0.24
CA GLU A 406 -0.99 16.89 -0.46
C GLU A 406 -1.51 18.07 -1.31
N LEU A 407 -1.88 17.79 -2.56
CA LEU A 407 -2.44 18.80 -3.47
C LEU A 407 -3.91 19.04 -3.13
N ASP A 408 -4.28 20.30 -2.95
CA ASP A 408 -5.64 20.72 -2.69
C ASP A 408 -6.48 20.87 -3.97
N PRO A 409 -7.81 21.02 -3.87
CA PRO A 409 -8.69 21.13 -5.03
C PRO A 409 -8.31 22.26 -5.99
N ASP A 410 -7.81 23.40 -5.49
CA ASP A 410 -7.46 24.54 -6.34
C ASP A 410 -6.30 24.19 -7.27
N VAL A 411 -5.28 23.52 -6.73
CA VAL A 411 -4.14 23.04 -7.53
C VAL A 411 -4.62 21.98 -8.51
N LEU A 412 -5.40 21.00 -8.06
CA LEU A 412 -5.87 19.90 -8.91
C LEU A 412 -6.79 20.36 -10.05
N ALA A 413 -7.55 21.44 -9.84
CA ALA A 413 -8.43 22.03 -10.83
C ALA A 413 -7.71 22.87 -11.89
N ARG A 414 -6.58 23.49 -11.53
CA ARG A 414 -5.82 24.42 -12.40
C ARG A 414 -4.56 23.84 -13.00
N ALA A 415 -4.02 22.79 -12.40
CA ALA A 415 -2.92 22.04 -12.97
C ALA A 415 -3.42 21.12 -14.09
N MET A 416 -2.52 20.78 -15.00
CA MET A 416 -2.82 19.82 -16.07
C MET A 416 -3.11 18.43 -15.48
N PRO A 417 -3.97 17.60 -16.11
CA PRO A 417 -4.33 16.28 -15.56
C PRO A 417 -3.15 15.31 -15.32
N ASN A 418 -2.05 15.48 -16.07
CA ASN A 418 -0.81 14.71 -15.90
C ASN A 418 0.20 15.37 -14.95
N LEU A 419 -0.14 16.55 -14.40
CA LEU A 419 0.64 17.35 -13.47
C LEU A 419 2.02 17.77 -14.01
N ARG A 420 2.17 17.82 -15.34
CA ARG A 420 3.45 18.20 -15.99
C ARG A 420 3.85 19.65 -15.70
N ASP A 421 2.86 20.48 -15.39
CA ASP A 421 2.97 21.87 -15.02
C ASP A 421 2.95 22.04 -13.49
N LEU A 422 3.58 21.16 -12.72
CA LEU A 422 3.88 21.41 -11.30
C LEU A 422 5.36 21.68 -11.10
N ARG A 423 5.70 22.65 -10.24
CA ARG A 423 7.09 22.88 -9.80
C ARG A 423 7.15 23.22 -8.33
N VAL A 424 8.00 22.48 -7.60
CA VAL A 424 8.41 22.87 -6.25
C VAL A 424 9.66 23.74 -6.39
N VAL A 425 9.65 24.94 -5.87
CA VAL A 425 10.73 25.93 -6.06
C VAL A 425 11.16 26.50 -4.72
N SER A 426 12.47 26.61 -4.51
CA SER A 426 13.09 27.30 -3.39
C SER A 426 14.26 28.14 -3.91
N GLU A 427 14.34 29.42 -3.54
CA GLU A 427 15.38 30.35 -4.03
C GLU A 427 15.58 30.34 -5.56
N GLU A 428 14.50 30.41 -6.35
CA GLU A 428 14.53 30.34 -7.83
C GLU A 428 15.08 29.04 -8.43
N VAL A 429 15.30 28.03 -7.58
CA VAL A 429 15.74 26.69 -7.97
C VAL A 429 14.58 25.72 -7.84
N GLN A 430 14.32 24.99 -8.92
CA GLN A 430 13.35 23.92 -8.95
C GLN A 430 13.88 22.71 -8.16
N LEU A 431 13.23 22.36 -7.05
CA LEU A 431 13.57 21.18 -6.27
C LEU A 431 13.11 19.91 -7.00
N PRO A 432 13.92 18.84 -7.02
CA PRO A 432 13.46 17.52 -7.41
C PRO A 432 12.32 17.01 -6.52
N TYR A 433 11.31 16.41 -7.12
CA TYR A 433 10.17 15.86 -6.40
C TYR A 433 9.61 14.61 -7.09
N LEU A 434 8.83 13.84 -6.35
CA LEU A 434 8.07 12.68 -6.84
C LEU A 434 6.57 12.97 -6.71
N ILE A 435 5.79 12.48 -7.67
CA ILE A 435 4.33 12.51 -7.60
C ILE A 435 3.86 11.15 -7.10
N GLU A 436 3.13 11.14 -5.99
CA GLU A 436 2.48 9.95 -5.42
C GLU A 436 0.98 10.01 -5.67
N ARG A 437 0.46 9.04 -6.43
CA ARG A 437 -0.98 8.83 -6.61
C ARG A 437 -1.43 7.82 -5.56
N THR A 438 -2.25 8.29 -4.62
CA THR A 438 -2.67 7.46 -3.49
C THR A 438 -4.01 6.77 -3.78
N SER A 439 -4.32 5.73 -3.01
CA SER A 439 -5.68 5.15 -2.94
C SER A 439 -6.62 5.94 -2.01
N ILE A 440 -6.20 7.08 -1.46
CA ILE A 440 -7.01 7.92 -0.57
C ILE A 440 -8.02 8.71 -1.39
N ASN A 441 -9.28 8.74 -0.95
CA ASN A 441 -10.28 9.67 -1.47
C ASN A 441 -10.54 10.79 -0.46
N ARG A 442 -10.49 12.03 -0.94
CA ARG A 442 -10.92 13.22 -0.20
C ARG A 442 -12.34 13.57 -0.58
N THR A 443 -13.04 14.17 0.37
CA THR A 443 -14.43 14.58 0.19
C THR A 443 -14.51 16.08 0.05
N VAL A 444 -15.44 16.54 -0.79
CA VAL A 444 -15.86 17.92 -0.90
C VAL A 444 -17.38 17.98 -0.76
N THR A 445 -17.88 18.88 0.08
CA THR A 445 -19.33 19.13 0.18
C THR A 445 -19.80 19.86 -1.06
N LEU A 446 -20.87 19.38 -1.68
CA LEU A 446 -21.46 20.01 -2.86
C LEU A 446 -22.63 20.87 -2.41
N ALA A 447 -22.58 22.18 -2.67
CA ALA A 447 -23.71 23.05 -2.36
C ALA A 447 -24.87 22.72 -3.31
N THR A 448 -26.08 22.64 -2.76
CA THR A 448 -27.25 22.19 -3.51
C THR A 448 -28.20 23.35 -3.79
N GLY A 449 -28.79 23.34 -4.98
CA GLY A 449 -29.94 24.14 -5.35
C GLY A 449 -30.98 23.26 -6.03
N SER A 450 -32.26 23.61 -5.89
CA SER A 450 -33.30 23.00 -6.72
C SER A 450 -33.18 23.53 -8.15
N ALA A 451 -33.25 22.63 -9.13
CA ALA A 451 -33.24 22.97 -10.56
C ALA A 451 -34.40 22.28 -11.30
N ASN A 452 -35.50 22.03 -10.60
CA ASN A 452 -36.71 21.45 -11.18
C ASN A 452 -37.19 22.28 -12.37
N ASP A 453 -37.61 21.58 -13.41
CA ASP A 453 -38.07 22.16 -14.67
C ASP A 453 -39.60 22.16 -14.69
N SER A 454 -40.22 23.34 -14.77
CA SER A 454 -41.68 23.48 -14.80
C SER A 454 -42.32 22.81 -16.02
N GLU A 455 -41.57 22.64 -17.11
CA GLU A 455 -42.06 21.94 -18.31
C GLU A 455 -41.98 20.41 -18.16
N ARG A 456 -41.25 19.89 -17.17
CA ARG A 456 -41.09 18.46 -16.89
C ARG A 456 -41.48 18.14 -15.43
N PRO A 457 -42.77 18.24 -15.07
CA PRO A 457 -43.23 18.13 -13.68
C PRO A 457 -42.97 16.78 -13.01
N ASN A 458 -42.83 15.70 -13.78
CA ASN A 458 -42.54 14.37 -13.26
C ASN A 458 -41.04 14.15 -12.97
N VAL A 459 -40.17 15.11 -13.29
CA VAL A 459 -38.72 14.98 -13.13
C VAL A 459 -38.26 15.79 -11.93
N SER A 460 -37.61 15.13 -10.98
CA SER A 460 -36.87 15.82 -9.93
C SER A 460 -35.45 16.11 -10.43
N ARG A 461 -34.99 17.35 -10.28
CA ARG A 461 -33.65 17.79 -10.67
C ARG A 461 -32.99 18.64 -9.58
N TRP A 462 -31.76 18.27 -9.26
CA TRP A 462 -30.88 18.98 -8.33
C TRP A 462 -29.69 19.55 -9.08
N GLN A 463 -29.33 20.78 -8.73
CA GLN A 463 -28.09 21.42 -9.17
C GLN A 463 -27.08 21.40 -8.03
N LEU A 464 -25.90 20.86 -8.32
CA LEU A 464 -24.78 20.74 -7.39
C LEU A 464 -23.67 21.67 -7.83
N LYS A 465 -23.26 22.58 -6.95
CA LYS A 465 -22.15 23.51 -7.17
C LYS A 465 -20.86 22.93 -6.59
N LEU A 466 -19.85 22.77 -7.43
CA LEU A 466 -18.48 22.47 -7.01
C LEU A 466 -17.82 23.74 -6.48
N PRO A 467 -16.88 23.66 -5.52
CA PRO A 467 -16.12 24.83 -5.09
C PRO A 467 -15.30 25.45 -6.23
N GLN A 468 -14.91 24.63 -7.21
CA GLN A 468 -14.20 25.06 -8.40
C GLN A 468 -14.50 24.16 -9.60
N ALA A 469 -14.48 24.74 -10.79
CA ALA A 469 -14.56 23.99 -12.05
C ALA A 469 -13.35 23.05 -12.20
N ALA A 470 -13.51 21.94 -12.93
CA ALA A 470 -12.44 21.00 -13.24
C ALA A 470 -11.79 20.25 -12.05
N ILE A 471 -12.36 20.32 -10.84
CA ILE A 471 -11.94 19.43 -9.75
C ILE A 471 -12.13 17.97 -10.20
N PRO A 472 -11.13 17.08 -10.01
CA PRO A 472 -11.18 15.69 -10.48
C PRO A 472 -12.07 14.79 -9.59
N ILE A 473 -13.35 15.15 -9.46
CA ILE A 473 -14.35 14.34 -8.78
C ILE A 473 -14.53 13.05 -9.59
N THR A 474 -14.41 11.91 -8.91
CA THR A 474 -14.56 10.55 -9.47
C THR A 474 -15.81 9.85 -8.96
N ARG A 475 -16.45 10.36 -7.90
CA ARG A 475 -17.68 9.79 -7.34
C ARG A 475 -18.52 10.87 -6.67
N ILE A 476 -19.84 10.72 -6.76
CA ILE A 476 -20.81 11.51 -5.98
C ILE A 476 -21.62 10.57 -5.10
N THR A 477 -21.89 10.98 -3.87
CA THR A 477 -22.87 10.33 -3.00
C THR A 477 -23.94 11.31 -2.51
N CYS A 478 -25.12 10.79 -2.22
CA CYS A 478 -26.21 11.49 -1.55
C CYS A 478 -27.10 10.50 -0.80
N ALA A 479 -27.88 11.01 0.15
CA ALA A 479 -28.79 10.23 0.99
C ALA A 479 -30.26 10.62 0.74
N THR A 480 -31.18 9.77 1.19
CA THR A 480 -32.61 10.02 1.21
C THR A 480 -33.24 9.33 2.41
N ASP A 481 -34.24 9.95 3.01
CA ASP A 481 -35.07 9.36 4.06
C ASP A 481 -36.19 8.47 3.51
N SER A 482 -36.40 8.48 2.19
CA SER A 482 -37.46 7.68 1.54
C SER A 482 -37.28 6.18 1.84
N PRO A 483 -38.28 5.48 2.41
CA PRO A 483 -38.13 4.11 2.89
C PRO A 483 -38.30 3.04 1.80
N LEU A 484 -38.92 3.39 0.67
CA LEU A 484 -39.18 2.49 -0.46
C LEU A 484 -39.11 3.27 -1.76
N PHE A 485 -38.22 2.89 -2.67
CA PHE A 485 -38.14 3.42 -4.02
C PHE A 485 -37.26 2.54 -4.91
N GLU A 486 -37.40 2.72 -6.22
CA GLU A 486 -36.46 2.27 -7.23
C GLU A 486 -36.40 3.36 -8.30
N ARG A 487 -35.22 3.97 -8.46
CA ARG A 487 -35.02 5.12 -9.36
C ARG A 487 -33.69 5.01 -10.08
N THR A 488 -33.69 5.43 -11.33
CA THR A 488 -32.46 5.64 -12.09
C THR A 488 -32.14 7.13 -12.08
N PHE A 489 -30.94 7.46 -11.61
CA PHE A 489 -30.41 8.81 -11.55
C PHE A 489 -29.44 9.01 -12.70
N ARG A 490 -29.63 10.10 -13.43
CA ARG A 490 -28.70 10.59 -14.45
C ARG A 490 -27.93 11.77 -13.89
N ILE A 491 -26.61 11.73 -14.02
CA ILE A 491 -25.70 12.76 -13.53
C ILE A 491 -24.97 13.33 -14.73
N TRP A 492 -25.06 14.63 -14.94
CA TRP A 492 -24.56 15.30 -16.14
C TRP A 492 -24.17 16.75 -15.85
N GLU A 493 -23.45 17.37 -16.78
CA GLU A 493 -23.11 18.80 -16.74
C GLU A 493 -23.56 19.48 -18.05
N GLU A 494 -23.89 20.77 -17.98
CA GLU A 494 -24.14 21.57 -19.18
C GLU A 494 -22.81 22.14 -19.68
N LEU A 495 -22.45 21.80 -20.91
CA LEU A 495 -21.22 22.25 -21.56
C LEU A 495 -21.57 23.14 -22.74
N THR A 496 -20.64 24.03 -23.10
CA THR A 496 -20.75 24.89 -24.28
C THR A 496 -19.72 24.45 -25.31
N ASP A 497 -20.13 24.26 -26.56
CA ASP A 497 -19.22 23.94 -27.66
C ASP A 497 -18.51 25.20 -28.21
N GLU A 498 -17.65 25.02 -29.22
CA GLU A 498 -16.92 26.14 -29.84
C GLU A 498 -17.82 27.19 -30.53
N ARG A 499 -19.07 26.83 -30.84
CA ARG A 499 -20.06 27.69 -31.49
C ARG A 499 -20.92 28.45 -30.48
N GLY A 500 -20.81 28.11 -29.20
CA GLY A 500 -21.64 28.68 -28.14
C GLY A 500 -22.90 27.87 -27.85
N ASP A 501 -23.09 26.73 -28.50
CA ASP A 501 -24.26 25.87 -28.31
C ASP A 501 -24.09 25.03 -27.04
N LYS A 502 -25.16 24.98 -26.24
CA LYS A 502 -25.20 24.22 -24.99
C LYS A 502 -25.56 22.75 -25.27
N TYR A 503 -24.84 21.83 -24.65
CA TYR A 503 -25.11 20.40 -24.73
C TYR A 503 -24.90 19.71 -23.38
N ALA A 504 -25.60 18.60 -23.18
CA ALA A 504 -25.45 17.79 -21.97
C ALA A 504 -24.23 16.86 -22.08
N GLY A 505 -23.28 17.03 -21.17
CA GLY A 505 -22.19 16.09 -20.94
C GLY A 505 -22.57 15.10 -19.84
N GLU A 506 -22.91 13.87 -20.21
CA GLU A 506 -23.26 12.81 -19.25
C GLU A 506 -22.05 12.29 -18.45
N LEU A 507 -22.10 12.35 -17.12
CA LEU A 507 -21.00 11.99 -16.23
C LEU A 507 -21.17 10.59 -15.61
N ALA A 508 -22.41 10.20 -15.31
CA ALA A 508 -22.74 8.89 -14.75
C ALA A 508 -24.24 8.59 -14.84
N GLN A 509 -24.58 7.31 -14.74
CA GLN A 509 -25.93 6.82 -14.52
C GLN A 509 -25.92 5.75 -13.42
N ALA A 510 -26.87 5.80 -12.49
CA ALA A 510 -26.94 4.84 -11.39
C ALA A 510 -28.39 4.52 -11.02
N THR A 511 -28.70 3.22 -10.88
CA THR A 511 -29.99 2.76 -10.34
C THR A 511 -29.86 2.52 -8.85
N TRP A 512 -30.76 3.11 -8.07
CA TRP A 512 -30.80 2.95 -6.62
C TRP A 512 -32.17 2.47 -6.19
N ARG A 513 -32.15 1.38 -5.42
CA ARG A 513 -33.33 0.67 -4.92
C ARG A 513 -33.23 0.53 -3.42
N ARG A 514 -34.33 0.82 -2.74
CA ARG A 514 -34.52 0.55 -1.31
C ARG A 514 -35.89 -0.07 -1.10
N VAL A 515 -35.95 -1.15 -0.31
CA VAL A 515 -37.21 -1.75 0.15
C VAL A 515 -37.38 -1.55 1.67
N PRO A 516 -38.60 -1.68 2.22
CA PRO A 516 -38.82 -1.53 3.65
C PRO A 516 -37.93 -2.45 4.48
N ASN A 517 -37.53 -1.98 5.67
CA ASN A 517 -36.65 -2.68 6.62
C ASN A 517 -35.19 -2.89 6.16
N GLN A 518 -34.79 -2.36 4.99
CA GLN A 518 -33.38 -2.22 4.67
C GLN A 518 -32.77 -1.02 5.41
N PRO A 519 -31.52 -1.15 5.91
CA PRO A 519 -30.80 -0.01 6.47
C PRO A 519 -30.72 1.13 5.45
N ALA A 520 -30.72 2.37 5.94
CA ALA A 520 -30.56 3.53 5.08
C ALA A 520 -29.20 3.44 4.36
N GLY A 521 -29.25 3.45 3.03
CA GLY A 521 -28.07 3.49 2.17
C GLY A 521 -27.80 4.89 1.65
N GLN A 522 -26.76 5.02 0.85
CA GLN A 522 -26.51 6.21 0.03
C GLN A 522 -26.48 5.80 -1.43
N LEU A 523 -26.93 6.69 -2.32
CA LEU A 523 -26.55 6.61 -3.73
C LEU A 523 -25.02 6.78 -3.79
N ALA A 524 -24.35 5.92 -4.55
CA ALA A 524 -22.94 6.09 -4.88
C ALA A 524 -22.76 5.92 -6.38
N ALA A 525 -22.52 7.03 -7.08
CA ALA A 525 -22.34 7.05 -8.53
C ALA A 525 -20.89 7.38 -8.87
N ALA A 526 -20.20 6.44 -9.52
CA ALA A 526 -18.87 6.67 -10.07
C ALA A 526 -18.99 7.50 -11.36
N LEU A 527 -18.22 8.57 -11.47
CA LEU A 527 -18.17 9.41 -12.66
C LEU A 527 -17.19 8.81 -13.67
N GLU A 528 -17.62 8.69 -14.92
CA GLU A 528 -16.81 8.14 -16.01
C GLU A 528 -15.71 9.11 -16.47
N ARG A 529 -15.87 10.40 -16.16
CA ARG A 529 -14.90 11.45 -16.44
C ARG A 529 -14.97 12.59 -15.43
N THR A 530 -13.88 13.34 -15.35
CA THR A 530 -13.82 14.58 -14.56
C THR A 530 -14.81 15.62 -15.10
N PRO A 531 -15.67 16.20 -14.23
CA PRO A 531 -16.51 17.35 -14.58
C PRO A 531 -15.66 18.53 -15.06
N ARG A 532 -16.05 19.19 -16.14
CA ARG A 532 -15.31 20.36 -16.67
C ARG A 532 -15.83 21.67 -16.11
N SER A 533 -17.13 21.74 -15.86
CA SER A 533 -17.81 22.88 -15.25
C SER A 533 -17.74 22.83 -13.72
N ASP A 534 -18.20 23.89 -13.08
CA ASP A 534 -18.40 23.94 -11.63
C ASP A 534 -19.83 23.55 -11.22
N THR A 535 -20.64 23.04 -12.16
CA THR A 535 -22.07 22.77 -11.96
C THR A 535 -22.43 21.40 -12.49
N ILE A 536 -22.85 20.50 -11.60
CA ILE A 536 -23.34 19.17 -11.94
C ILE A 536 -24.85 19.13 -11.69
N LEU A 537 -25.59 18.51 -12.60
CA LEU A 537 -27.01 18.26 -12.46
C LEU A 537 -27.25 16.78 -12.20
N ILE A 538 -28.14 16.49 -11.25
CA ILE A 538 -28.68 15.16 -11.00
C ILE A 538 -30.16 15.20 -11.34
N GLU A 539 -30.65 14.26 -12.13
CA GLU A 539 -32.07 14.14 -12.43
C GLU A 539 -32.57 12.71 -12.33
N THR A 540 -33.84 12.55 -11.97
CA THR A 540 -34.55 11.27 -12.02
C THR A 540 -35.98 11.48 -12.47
N ASP A 541 -36.51 10.51 -13.22
CA ASP A 541 -37.93 10.45 -13.56
C ASP A 541 -38.68 9.78 -12.41
N ASN A 542 -39.64 10.49 -11.82
CA ASN A 542 -40.47 9.95 -10.76
C ASN A 542 -41.60 9.06 -11.30
N GLY A 543 -41.93 9.15 -12.59
CA GLY A 543 -43.12 8.56 -13.17
C GLY A 543 -44.38 9.04 -12.44
N ASP A 544 -45.21 8.10 -12.01
CA ASP A 544 -46.43 8.37 -11.22
C ASP A 544 -46.17 8.40 -9.70
N ASN A 545 -44.92 8.33 -9.26
CA ASN A 545 -44.58 8.37 -7.84
C ASN A 545 -44.37 9.80 -7.35
N PRO A 546 -44.49 10.05 -6.03
CA PRO A 546 -44.11 11.34 -5.46
C PRO A 546 -42.62 11.66 -5.72
N PRO A 547 -42.26 12.96 -5.83
CA PRO A 547 -40.87 13.39 -5.89
C PRO A 547 -40.05 12.81 -4.73
N ILE A 548 -38.87 12.27 -5.05
CA ILE A 548 -37.91 11.86 -4.02
C ILE A 548 -37.15 13.09 -3.50
N GLU A 549 -36.85 13.14 -2.21
CA GLU A 549 -35.97 14.16 -1.62
C GLU A 549 -34.57 13.58 -1.41
N LEU A 550 -33.55 14.35 -1.79
CA LEU A 550 -32.14 13.99 -1.64
C LEU A 550 -31.42 15.04 -0.79
N HIS A 551 -30.48 14.59 0.04
CA HIS A 551 -29.64 15.44 0.89
C HIS A 551 -28.22 14.87 1.00
N ASP A 552 -27.34 15.57 1.74
CA ASP A 552 -25.94 15.16 2.01
C ASP A 552 -25.08 14.87 0.77
N PHE A 553 -25.16 15.76 -0.23
CA PHE A 553 -24.38 15.60 -1.46
C PHE A 553 -22.88 15.81 -1.22
N ARG A 554 -22.10 14.80 -1.60
CA ARG A 554 -20.65 14.77 -1.43
C ARG A 554 -19.98 14.35 -2.72
N GLY A 555 -18.94 15.08 -3.11
CA GLY A 555 -18.02 14.69 -4.17
C GLY A 555 -16.77 14.06 -3.58
N TYR A 556 -16.23 13.04 -4.26
CA TYR A 556 -14.99 12.37 -3.88
C TYR A 556 -13.96 12.54 -4.98
N TYR A 557 -12.72 12.86 -4.62
CA TYR A 557 -11.60 12.96 -5.55
C TYR A 557 -10.36 12.25 -4.98
N PRO A 558 -9.50 11.67 -5.83
CA PRO A 558 -8.30 10.96 -5.37
C PRO A 558 -7.24 11.95 -4.86
N ALA A 559 -6.68 11.70 -3.68
CA ALA A 559 -5.61 12.51 -3.14
C ALA A 559 -4.31 12.26 -3.91
N THR A 560 -3.67 13.34 -4.35
CA THR A 560 -2.34 13.30 -4.98
C THR A 560 -1.35 14.05 -4.13
N ARG A 561 -0.15 13.50 -3.96
CA ARG A 561 0.90 14.05 -3.11
C ARG A 561 2.17 14.32 -3.89
N VAL A 562 2.91 15.33 -3.44
CA VAL A 562 4.24 15.69 -3.92
C VAL A 562 5.24 15.43 -2.80
N ILE A 563 6.26 14.62 -3.07
CA ILE A 563 7.30 14.23 -2.11
C ILE A 563 8.62 14.88 -2.53
N PHE A 564 9.25 15.64 -1.64
CA PHE A 564 10.49 16.37 -1.94
C PHE A 564 11.34 16.55 -0.68
N THR A 565 12.58 17.01 -0.81
CA THR A 565 13.43 17.37 0.35
C THR A 565 13.43 18.87 0.59
N SER A 566 13.36 19.30 1.85
CA SER A 566 13.52 20.71 2.23
C SER A 566 14.55 20.89 3.34
N THR A 567 15.32 21.97 3.27
CA THR A 567 16.23 22.41 4.34
C THR A 567 15.53 23.23 5.42
N LYS A 568 14.23 23.57 5.24
CA LYS A 568 13.43 24.50 6.06
C LYS A 568 13.94 25.94 6.11
N SER A 569 15.25 26.17 6.06
CA SER A 569 15.87 27.50 6.14
C SER A 569 15.45 28.41 4.99
N GLN A 570 15.02 27.83 3.87
CA GLN A 570 14.63 28.56 2.68
C GLN A 570 13.13 28.49 2.39
N PRO A 571 12.52 29.60 1.93
CA PRO A 571 11.12 29.60 1.53
C PRO A 571 10.94 28.65 0.35
N THR A 572 9.90 27.83 0.43
CA THR A 572 9.52 26.88 -0.62
C THR A 572 8.11 27.23 -1.11
N ALA A 573 7.87 27.14 -2.41
CA ALA A 573 6.55 27.34 -2.99
C ALA A 573 6.26 26.35 -4.12
N LEU A 574 4.97 26.04 -4.30
CA LEU A 574 4.45 25.24 -5.40
C LEU A 574 3.92 26.18 -6.48
N TYR A 575 4.39 26.02 -7.72
CA TYR A 575 3.94 26.75 -8.90
C TYR A 575 3.14 25.81 -9.81
N TYR A 576 2.07 26.35 -10.44
CA TYR A 576 1.17 25.64 -11.37
C TYR A 576 0.47 26.55 -12.39
N GLY A 577 -0.21 25.94 -13.37
CA GLY A 577 -1.01 26.61 -14.39
C GLY A 577 -0.22 27.05 -15.63
N ASN A 578 0.87 26.37 -15.95
CA ASN A 578 1.66 26.61 -17.16
C ASN A 578 1.41 25.52 -18.21
N ASP A 579 0.41 25.72 -19.06
CA ASP A 579 -0.10 24.71 -20.02
C ASP A 579 0.97 24.26 -21.04
N GLU A 580 1.98 25.11 -21.29
CA GLU A 580 3.09 24.86 -22.21
C GLU A 580 4.28 24.14 -21.54
N ALA A 581 4.26 23.97 -20.21
CA ALA A 581 5.35 23.31 -19.50
C ALA A 581 5.49 21.83 -19.90
N ALA A 582 6.73 21.39 -20.15
CA ALA A 582 7.06 19.97 -20.23
C ALA A 582 7.08 19.33 -18.83
N ALA A 583 6.89 18.01 -18.76
CA ALA A 583 7.07 17.28 -17.49
C ALA A 583 8.52 17.42 -17.01
N PRO A 584 8.76 17.65 -15.71
CA PRO A 584 10.11 17.74 -15.20
C PRO A 584 10.76 16.35 -15.25
N GLN A 585 11.97 16.29 -15.78
CA GLN A 585 12.80 15.08 -15.79
C GLN A 585 13.89 15.25 -14.74
N TYR A 586 13.82 14.43 -13.69
CA TYR A 586 14.85 14.39 -12.67
C TYR A 586 15.56 13.04 -12.74
N ASP A 587 16.75 12.94 -12.15
CA ASP A 587 17.29 11.66 -11.74
C ASP A 587 16.52 11.10 -10.52
N ALA A 588 15.19 11.07 -10.62
CA ALA A 588 14.22 10.74 -9.59
C ALA A 588 14.52 9.37 -8.96
N LYS A 589 15.03 8.42 -9.76
CA LYS A 589 15.46 7.10 -9.27
C LYS A 589 16.55 7.18 -8.19
N LEU A 590 17.44 8.17 -8.27
CA LEU A 590 18.53 8.33 -7.32
C LEU A 590 18.07 8.92 -5.99
N ILE A 591 17.09 9.83 -5.99
CA ILE A 591 16.50 10.38 -4.75
C ILE A 591 15.34 9.54 -4.19
N ALA A 592 14.64 8.77 -5.02
CA ALA A 592 13.45 8.04 -4.59
C ALA A 592 13.76 6.98 -3.55
N ALA A 593 14.85 6.24 -3.72
CA ALA A 593 15.30 5.27 -2.73
C ALA A 593 15.59 5.94 -1.38
N GLN A 594 16.14 7.16 -1.37
CA GLN A 594 16.41 7.92 -0.15
C GLN A 594 15.11 8.44 0.49
N LEU A 595 14.19 9.00 -0.30
CA LEU A 595 12.89 9.52 0.15
C LEU A 595 11.95 8.42 0.67
N LEU A 596 11.99 7.22 0.11
CA LEU A 596 11.21 6.05 0.57
C LEU A 596 11.75 5.46 1.88
N ARG A 597 13.05 5.66 2.15
CA ARG A 597 13.72 5.19 3.39
C ARG A 597 13.72 6.23 4.50
N SER A 598 13.44 7.49 4.19
CA SER A 598 13.35 8.57 5.17
C SER A 598 11.96 8.63 5.79
N GLU A 599 11.89 9.10 7.03
CA GLU A 599 10.63 9.51 7.62
C GLU A 599 10.10 10.73 6.84
N ARG A 600 8.87 10.64 6.34
CA ARG A 600 8.21 11.70 5.57
C ARG A 600 7.32 12.52 6.49
N MET A 601 7.54 13.83 6.46
CA MET A 601 6.83 14.79 7.28
C MET A 601 5.76 15.51 6.47
N ALA A 602 4.59 15.73 7.06
CA ALA A 602 3.52 16.46 6.40
C ALA A 602 3.91 17.95 6.22
N ALA A 603 3.81 18.42 4.98
CA ALA A 603 3.88 19.83 4.62
C ALA A 603 2.48 20.32 4.20
N ALA A 604 2.22 21.61 4.38
CA ALA A 604 0.92 22.21 4.06
C ALA A 604 1.04 23.29 2.99
N LEU A 605 0.01 23.41 2.15
CA LEU A 605 -0.14 24.53 1.22
C LEU A 605 -0.73 25.74 1.95
N GLY A 606 -0.13 26.91 1.74
CA GLY A 606 -0.72 28.19 2.10
C GLY A 606 -1.71 28.70 1.05
N PRO A 607 -2.20 29.94 1.20
CA PRO A 607 -3.17 30.52 0.28
C PRO A 607 -2.61 30.67 -1.13
N GLU A 608 -3.50 30.62 -2.13
CA GLU A 608 -3.13 30.86 -3.52
C GLU A 608 -2.77 32.33 -3.78
N GLU A 609 -1.69 32.53 -4.52
CA GLU A 609 -1.29 33.80 -5.09
C GLU A 609 -1.38 33.71 -6.61
N THR A 610 -2.09 34.66 -7.21
CA THR A 610 -2.17 34.81 -8.68
C THR A 610 -0.99 35.64 -9.16
N LEU A 611 -0.11 35.05 -9.97
CA LEU A 611 1.09 35.70 -10.51
C LEU A 611 0.81 36.44 -11.82
N LYS A 612 -0.12 35.92 -12.62
CA LYS A 612 -0.68 36.59 -13.78
C LYS A 612 -2.18 36.69 -13.60
N SER A 613 -2.70 37.91 -13.50
CA SER A 613 -4.13 38.11 -13.71
C SER A 613 -4.46 37.59 -15.10
N GLU A 614 -5.46 36.71 -15.20
CA GLU A 614 -6.13 36.51 -16.48
C GLU A 614 -6.47 37.91 -16.96
N ARG A 615 -5.84 38.36 -18.06
CA ARG A 615 -6.52 39.29 -18.93
C ARG A 615 -7.75 38.54 -19.34
N VAL A 616 -8.82 38.81 -18.60
CA VAL A 616 -10.19 38.45 -18.85
C VAL A 616 -10.32 38.25 -20.35
N ARG A 617 -10.37 36.98 -20.76
CA ARG A 617 -11.08 36.60 -21.98
C ARG A 617 -12.56 36.89 -21.67
N GLU A 618 -12.89 38.16 -21.46
CA GLU A 618 -14.15 38.70 -21.90
C GLU A 618 -14.09 38.44 -23.39
N THR A 619 -14.66 37.30 -23.77
CA THR A 619 -15.73 37.33 -24.74
C THR A 619 -15.57 38.48 -25.71
N LEU A 620 -14.79 38.24 -26.77
CA LEU A 620 -15.13 38.72 -28.10
C LEU A 620 -16.46 38.08 -28.56
N ASN A 621 -17.49 38.05 -27.69
CA ASN A 621 -18.85 37.67 -28.03
C ASN A 621 -19.66 38.97 -28.03
N GLY A 622 -20.22 39.29 -29.19
CA GLY A 622 -21.03 40.48 -29.42
C GLY A 622 -20.35 41.46 -30.37
N SER A 623 -19.40 42.26 -29.89
CA SER A 623 -18.86 43.43 -30.63
C SER A 623 -17.86 43.07 -31.74
N ALA A 624 -17.06 42.02 -31.57
CA ALA A 624 -16.04 41.61 -32.55
C ALA A 624 -16.63 41.16 -33.89
N ARG A 625 -17.81 40.53 -33.85
CA ARG A 625 -18.56 40.14 -35.05
C ARG A 625 -19.00 41.39 -35.82
N TYR A 626 -19.56 42.41 -35.15
CA TYR A 626 -19.94 43.66 -35.81
C TYR A 626 -18.75 44.48 -36.32
N ILE A 627 -17.60 44.44 -35.63
CA ILE A 627 -16.38 45.10 -36.10
C ILE A 627 -15.81 44.35 -37.31
N PHE A 628 -15.77 43.02 -37.30
CA PHE A 628 -15.34 42.23 -38.45
C PHE A 628 -16.25 42.42 -39.67
N TRP A 629 -17.57 42.34 -39.50
CA TRP A 629 -18.54 42.61 -40.58
C TRP A 629 -18.53 44.09 -41.01
N GLY A 630 -18.24 45.02 -40.10
CA GLY A 630 -18.06 46.44 -40.41
C GLY A 630 -16.81 46.70 -41.26
N VAL A 631 -15.67 46.11 -40.89
CA VAL A 631 -14.42 46.19 -41.68
C VAL A 631 -14.59 45.49 -43.03
N LEU A 632 -15.24 44.32 -43.06
CA LEU A 632 -15.54 43.61 -44.31
C LEU A 632 -16.47 44.44 -45.21
N GLY A 633 -17.49 45.08 -44.64
CA GLY A 633 -18.38 45.98 -45.36
C GLY A 633 -17.63 47.19 -45.96
N ILE A 634 -16.71 47.79 -45.21
CA ILE A 634 -15.86 48.89 -45.69
C ILE A 634 -14.95 48.42 -46.83
N VAL A 635 -14.36 47.23 -46.72
CA VAL A 635 -13.52 46.64 -47.78
C VAL A 635 -14.34 46.39 -49.05
N VAL A 636 -15.55 45.84 -48.93
CA VAL A 636 -16.45 45.62 -50.06
C VAL A 636 -16.85 46.94 -50.74
N VAL A 637 -17.18 47.98 -49.96
CA VAL A 637 -17.49 49.31 -50.51
C VAL A 637 -16.28 49.92 -51.21
N ALA A 638 -15.08 49.82 -50.62
CA ALA A 638 -13.85 50.29 -51.23
C ALA A 638 -13.56 49.57 -52.57
N LEU A 639 -13.80 48.26 -52.64
CA LEU A 639 -13.66 47.46 -53.85
C LEU A 639 -14.70 47.84 -54.92
N LEU A 640 -15.96 48.08 -54.53
CA LEU A 640 -17.01 48.54 -55.44
C LEU A 640 -16.72 49.94 -56.00
N VAL A 641 -16.16 50.85 -55.18
CA VAL A 641 -15.72 52.18 -55.64
C VAL A 641 -14.52 52.08 -56.59
N LEU A 642 -13.60 51.14 -56.34
CA LEU A 642 -12.48 50.89 -57.25
C LEU A 642 -12.97 50.33 -58.59
N ILE A 643 -13.92 49.38 -58.56
CA ILE A 643 -14.53 48.77 -59.75
C ILE A 643 -15.34 49.81 -60.54
N SER A 644 -16.10 50.69 -59.88
CA SER A 644 -16.87 51.74 -60.57
C SER A 644 -15.98 52.80 -61.23
N ARG A 645 -14.76 53.02 -60.72
CA ARG A 645 -13.74 53.86 -61.36
C ARG A 645 -13.01 53.19 -62.53
N LEU A 646 -13.03 51.85 -62.60
CA LEU A 646 -12.39 51.06 -63.66
C LEU A 646 -13.35 50.67 -64.80
N LEU A 647 -14.66 50.91 -64.64
CA LEU A 647 -15.63 50.76 -65.73
C LEU A 647 -15.58 51.99 -66.65
N PRO A 648 -15.32 51.83 -67.96
CA PRO A 648 -15.35 52.93 -68.90
C PRO A 648 -16.76 53.51 -68.98
N LYS A 649 -16.87 54.84 -68.91
CA LYS A 649 -18.14 55.55 -69.13
C LYS A 649 -18.63 55.23 -70.55
N ALA A 650 -19.81 54.61 -70.64
CA ALA A 650 -20.55 54.50 -71.89
C ALA A 650 -21.11 55.85 -72.32
#